data_AF-A0A661RK49-F1
#
_entry.id   AF-A0A661RK49-F1
#
_cell.length_a   1.000
_cell.length_b   1.000
_cell.length_c   1.000
_cell.angle_alpha   90.00
_cell.angle_beta   90.00
_cell.angle_gamma   90.00
#
_symmetry.space_group_name_H-M   'P 1'
#
loop_
_entity.id
_entity.type
_entity.pdbx_description
1 polymer ?
#
loop_
_entity_poly.entity_id
_entity_poly.type
_entity_poly.pdbx_seq_one_letter_code
_entity_poly.pdbx_strand_id
1 'polypeptide(L)'
;MNNQQAKDLIHKLFMSSFDRQRYEQFLLNLLNHFEPRGKHYTGMYIPPAFREHINQYWRIGKYVDPVGEELDLLVVEVKTLAKLERARSALRNFAVNRLKQFEKEASLIAFYAQDDGGKDWRFSFVKIEHEAYWDEQGKVKLKQELTPAKRYSFLVGVHETSHTAAKQLLPVLGMDYADPRIGEIEAAFSIEKVSSEFFEQYKQLFLTLAGHLKTQPFFQHDSEEETGRSVSRFAKKLLGQIIFLYFLQKKGWLGVPKNGKWGEGSKRFMREQFTRVTQDGDHYFNDFLRYLFYEALARERKGETPDYYPRFNCKIPFLNGGLFEAEYDWENEPINLPNEIFHNDEKNRAGDKGTGILDVFDRYNFTVKEDEPLEKEVAIDPEMLGKVFENMLEVTERKSKGAFYTPREIVHYICQESLIFYLDNTLNTDVQNDDSTGSLLSGRSETNIRVPREDLDALVRKGYLFIENDQDALQTFERIQKGKQKSTGKEIKLPESVRRHAKEIDEALAAIKVCDPAIGSGAFPVGLLHEIVNARLALAPHSGNQNSLYELKRHAIRESIYGVDIDASAIDIARLRLWLSLIVDEERYDTIEPLPNLDYKIIRGDSLIEKYEGIKLFDEAFLQETNAEDPLESLRKTEQTLAKERSLTKKELFYAYRQNNVEKSTTYEAKLQQLNQKLKDINRQKKRLYKKDLTKTDGDPVGRIIDFYINEARNKALQLENLHQKFFNLTSLSEKRRLRHEIDQIEWELVEATLKEQNRQDTLDKLQEYKSSGEKPWFIWQLNFSEVFKLKGGFDIVIGNPPYVQIQKFSGQRIQKEWEQQNYETFTRTGDIYCLFYEKGYRILRDGGVLAF
;
A
#
# COMPACT_ATOMS: atom_id res chain seq x y z
N MET A 1 45.67 -1.61 -9.30
CA MET A 1 45.42 -1.80 -7.84
C MET A 1 44.87 -3.20 -7.62
N ASN A 2 45.25 -3.94 -6.57
CA ASN A 2 44.69 -5.28 -6.34
C ASN A 2 43.28 -5.24 -5.71
N ASN A 3 42.50 -6.32 -5.86
CA ASN A 3 41.10 -6.36 -5.39
C ASN A 3 40.94 -6.09 -3.88
N GLN A 4 41.92 -6.49 -3.05
CA GLN A 4 41.84 -6.25 -1.62
C GLN A 4 42.08 -4.78 -1.29
N GLN A 5 43.09 -4.15 -1.90
CA GLN A 5 43.38 -2.72 -1.77
C GLN A 5 42.20 -1.85 -2.21
N ALA A 6 41.53 -2.23 -3.30
CA ALA A 6 40.33 -1.53 -3.79
C ALA A 6 39.16 -1.63 -2.80
N LYS A 7 38.93 -2.81 -2.22
CA LYS A 7 37.92 -3.01 -1.16
C LYS A 7 38.26 -2.20 0.09
N ASP A 8 39.52 -2.20 0.51
CA ASP A 8 39.97 -1.45 1.68
C ASP A 8 39.84 0.07 1.47
N LEU A 9 40.11 0.56 0.25
CA LEU A 9 39.93 1.97 -0.12
C LEU A 9 38.45 2.38 0.00
N ILE A 10 37.55 1.57 -0.56
CA ILE A 10 36.10 1.82 -0.46
C ILE A 10 35.65 1.77 1.00
N HIS A 11 36.03 0.74 1.75
CA HIS A 11 35.65 0.60 3.15
C HIS A 11 36.11 1.80 3.99
N LYS A 12 37.36 2.26 3.80
CA LYS A 12 37.92 3.41 4.52
C LYS A 12 37.20 4.73 4.23
N LEU A 13 36.61 4.89 3.05
CA LEU A 13 35.88 6.09 2.68
C LEU A 13 34.38 5.96 3.02
N PHE A 14 33.73 4.92 2.52
CA PHE A 14 32.27 4.74 2.54
C PHE A 14 31.71 4.24 3.87
N MET A 15 32.54 3.80 4.83
CA MET A 15 32.10 3.46 6.19
C MET A 15 32.58 4.47 7.24
N SER A 16 32.84 5.70 6.80
CA SER A 16 33.34 6.77 7.65
C SER A 16 32.65 8.09 7.35
N SER A 17 32.76 9.04 8.28
CA SER A 17 32.32 10.42 8.02
C SER A 17 33.02 10.98 6.79
N PHE A 18 32.27 11.76 6.01
CA PHE A 18 32.74 12.37 4.78
C PHE A 18 34.02 13.18 5.03
N ASP A 19 35.04 12.88 4.23
CA ASP A 19 36.29 13.61 4.22
C ASP A 19 36.68 13.90 2.79
N ARG A 20 36.87 15.18 2.49
CA ARG A 20 37.12 15.64 1.13
C ARG A 20 38.45 15.13 0.57
N GLN A 21 39.50 15.03 1.39
CA GLN A 21 40.80 14.56 0.90
C GLN A 21 40.74 13.07 0.53
N ARG A 22 40.12 12.25 1.37
CA ARG A 22 39.87 10.82 1.08
C ARG A 22 38.96 10.64 -0.13
N TYR A 23 37.97 11.52 -0.32
CA TYR A 23 37.13 11.52 -1.51
C TYR A 23 37.90 11.88 -2.79
N GLU A 24 38.72 12.93 -2.77
CA GLU A 24 39.57 13.30 -3.92
C GLU A 24 40.58 12.19 -4.26
N GLN A 25 41.20 11.57 -3.25
CA GLN A 25 42.06 10.39 -3.44
C GLN A 25 41.30 9.22 -4.07
N PHE A 26 40.08 8.96 -3.61
CA PHE A 26 39.24 7.93 -4.19
C PHE A 26 38.90 8.23 -5.66
N LEU A 27 38.55 9.48 -6.01
CA LEU A 27 38.27 9.86 -7.40
C LEU A 27 39.50 9.68 -8.30
N LEU A 28 40.71 9.99 -7.82
CA LEU A 28 41.94 9.74 -8.57
C LEU A 28 42.16 8.25 -8.84
N ASN A 29 41.85 7.38 -7.87
CA ASN A 29 41.95 5.93 -8.07
C ASN A 29 40.81 5.38 -8.94
N LEU A 30 39.62 5.99 -8.89
CA LEU A 30 38.46 5.58 -9.68
C LEU A 30 38.59 5.96 -11.14
N LEU A 31 39.12 7.16 -11.44
CA LEU A 31 39.18 7.74 -12.79
C LEU A 31 40.58 7.68 -13.41
N ASN A 32 41.57 7.16 -12.69
CA ASN A 32 43.02 7.22 -12.95
C ASN A 32 43.61 8.64 -12.99
N HIS A 33 42.90 9.61 -13.53
CA HIS A 33 43.29 11.02 -13.57
C HIS A 33 42.05 11.92 -13.73
N PHE A 34 42.17 13.22 -13.43
CA PHE A 34 41.18 14.25 -13.82
C PHE A 34 41.83 15.65 -13.81
N GLU A 35 41.23 16.61 -14.52
CA GLU A 35 41.66 18.00 -14.55
C GLU A 35 41.12 18.76 -13.31
N PRO A 36 41.96 19.25 -12.39
CA PRO A 36 41.49 19.96 -11.21
C PRO A 36 40.94 21.35 -11.54
N ARG A 37 39.83 21.75 -10.90
CA ARG A 37 39.22 23.09 -11.03
C ARG A 37 39.27 23.90 -9.74
N GLY A 38 39.19 23.24 -8.58
CA GLY A 38 39.40 23.85 -7.25
C GLY A 38 38.47 25.01 -6.86
N LYS A 39 37.33 25.19 -7.54
CA LYS A 39 36.42 26.32 -7.30
C LYS A 39 35.47 26.04 -6.13
N HIS A 40 35.24 27.05 -5.30
CA HIS A 40 34.35 27.02 -4.15
C HIS A 40 33.25 28.05 -4.30
N TYR A 41 32.02 27.67 -3.98
CA TYR A 41 30.83 28.50 -4.17
C TYR A 41 29.99 28.51 -2.89
N THR A 42 29.69 29.71 -2.39
CA THR A 42 28.91 29.94 -1.16
C THR A 42 27.96 31.13 -1.34
N GLY A 43 26.98 31.26 -0.44
CA GLY A 43 26.14 32.45 -0.34
C GLY A 43 25.42 32.80 -1.65
N MET A 44 25.72 33.97 -2.23
CA MET A 44 25.04 34.47 -3.43
C MET A 44 25.26 33.61 -4.67
N TYR A 45 26.34 32.82 -4.72
CA TYR A 45 26.66 31.93 -5.84
C TYR A 45 25.82 30.64 -5.85
N ILE A 46 25.06 30.39 -4.78
CA ILE A 46 24.04 29.34 -4.73
C ILE A 46 22.74 29.94 -5.26
N PRO A 47 22.07 29.32 -6.25
CA PRO A 47 20.82 29.83 -6.78
C PRO A 47 19.78 29.97 -5.68
N PRO A 48 18.97 31.05 -5.67
CA PRO A 48 18.00 31.31 -4.61
C PRO A 48 17.11 30.11 -4.26
N ALA A 49 16.66 29.36 -5.28
CA ALA A 49 15.80 28.18 -5.10
C ALA A 49 16.43 27.05 -4.25
N PHE A 50 17.76 26.95 -4.19
CA PHE A 50 18.43 25.86 -3.47
C PHE A 50 19.03 26.30 -2.12
N ARG A 51 18.95 27.59 -1.77
CA ARG A 51 19.54 28.13 -0.53
C ARG A 51 18.90 27.59 0.74
N GLU A 52 17.70 27.02 0.66
CA GLU A 52 17.07 26.35 1.81
C GLU A 52 17.63 24.94 2.06
N HIS A 53 18.30 24.36 1.07
CA HIS A 53 18.78 22.98 1.11
C HIS A 53 20.30 22.90 1.18
N ILE A 54 21.01 23.80 0.50
CA ILE A 54 22.45 23.74 0.27
C ILE A 54 23.15 24.91 0.96
N ASN A 55 24.24 24.62 1.67
CA ASN A 55 25.09 25.60 2.33
C ASN A 55 26.19 26.12 1.40
N GLN A 56 26.86 25.21 0.68
CA GLN A 56 28.00 25.48 -0.20
C GLN A 56 28.33 24.26 -1.06
N TYR A 57 29.12 24.47 -2.11
CA TYR A 57 29.64 23.38 -2.92
C TYR A 57 31.01 23.68 -3.52
N TRP A 58 31.73 22.62 -3.89
CA TRP A 58 33.03 22.67 -4.54
C TRP A 58 32.99 21.96 -5.88
N ARG A 59 33.64 22.54 -6.88
CA ARG A 59 33.93 21.90 -8.15
C ARG A 59 35.37 21.40 -8.12
N ILE A 60 35.51 20.10 -7.85
CA ILE A 60 36.79 19.41 -7.65
C ILE A 60 37.57 19.40 -8.96
N GLY A 61 36.92 18.97 -10.04
CA GLY A 61 37.57 18.81 -11.33
C GLY A 61 36.63 18.36 -12.43
N LYS A 62 37.22 18.05 -13.58
CA LYS A 62 36.56 17.51 -14.76
C LYS A 62 37.35 16.29 -15.25
N TYR A 63 36.64 15.22 -15.61
CA TYR A 63 37.20 14.05 -16.27
C TYR A 63 36.69 14.00 -17.72
N VAL A 64 37.53 13.51 -18.63
CA VAL A 64 37.18 13.25 -20.03
C VAL A 64 37.53 11.80 -20.29
N ASP A 65 36.56 11.02 -20.74
CA ASP A 65 36.78 9.60 -20.98
C ASP A 65 37.45 9.33 -22.35
N PRO A 66 37.83 8.07 -22.66
CA PRO A 66 38.49 7.75 -23.93
C PRO A 66 37.68 8.02 -25.19
N VAL A 67 36.36 8.20 -25.09
CA VAL A 67 35.48 8.50 -26.24
C VAL A 67 35.12 9.99 -26.32
N GLY A 68 35.63 10.80 -25.40
CA GLY A 68 35.48 12.26 -25.37
C GLY A 68 34.26 12.75 -24.59
N GLU A 69 33.56 11.89 -23.86
CA GLU A 69 32.47 12.32 -22.97
C GLU A 69 33.03 12.98 -21.70
N GLU A 70 32.32 13.98 -21.19
CA GLU A 70 32.80 14.81 -20.07
C GLU A 70 32.00 14.57 -18.78
N LEU A 71 32.73 14.40 -17.68
CA LEU A 71 32.19 14.16 -16.33
C LEU A 71 32.65 15.26 -15.36
N ASP A 72 31.71 15.96 -14.72
CA ASP A 72 32.04 16.97 -13.69
C ASP A 72 32.13 16.34 -12.29
N LEU A 73 33.08 16.79 -11.47
CA LEU A 73 33.32 16.25 -10.13
C LEU A 73 32.98 17.29 -9.07
N LEU A 74 31.98 17.01 -8.23
CA LEU A 74 31.41 17.96 -7.28
C LEU A 74 31.36 17.42 -5.85
N VAL A 75 31.44 18.34 -4.88
CA VAL A 75 31.13 18.08 -3.47
C VAL A 75 30.12 19.13 -3.01
N VAL A 76 29.06 18.71 -2.35
CA VAL A 76 27.94 19.57 -1.95
C VAL A 76 27.65 19.39 -0.45
N GLU A 77 27.70 20.48 0.30
CA GLU A 77 27.29 20.51 1.71
C GLU A 77 25.80 20.86 1.80
N VAL A 78 25.02 19.93 2.34
CA VAL A 78 23.59 20.04 2.61
C VAL A 78 23.40 20.54 4.05
N LYS A 79 22.37 21.37 4.26
CA LYS A 79 22.12 22.01 5.57
C LYS A 79 21.92 21.04 6.73
N THR A 80 21.09 20.02 6.50
CA THR A 80 20.69 19.07 7.54
C THR A 80 20.61 17.66 7.00
N LEU A 81 20.78 16.68 7.88
CA LEU A 81 20.60 15.26 7.58
C LEU A 81 19.19 14.99 7.04
N ALA A 82 18.17 15.60 7.63
CA ALA A 82 16.79 15.49 7.15
C ALA A 82 16.63 15.96 5.69
N LYS A 83 17.32 17.05 5.29
CA LYS A 83 17.31 17.52 3.90
C LYS A 83 18.09 16.58 2.98
N LEU A 84 19.18 15.98 3.45
CA LEU A 84 19.94 14.97 2.69
C LEU A 84 19.09 13.71 2.40
N GLU A 85 18.27 13.28 3.36
CA GLU A 85 17.38 12.12 3.23
C GLU A 85 16.13 12.41 2.39
N ARG A 86 15.47 13.56 2.62
CA ARG A 86 14.12 13.83 2.10
C ARG A 86 14.11 14.70 0.84
N ALA A 87 15.02 15.66 0.70
CA ALA A 87 14.99 16.63 -0.39
C ALA A 87 15.66 16.12 -1.68
N ARG A 88 15.45 14.84 -2.02
CA ARG A 88 16.13 14.17 -3.14
C ARG A 88 15.92 14.91 -4.48
N SER A 89 14.69 15.32 -4.76
CA SER A 89 14.34 16.10 -5.96
C SER A 89 15.02 17.47 -6.01
N ALA A 90 15.11 18.18 -4.88
CA ALA A 90 15.83 19.45 -4.79
C ALA A 90 17.33 19.27 -5.05
N LEU A 91 17.95 18.22 -4.49
CA LEU A 91 19.36 17.90 -4.71
C LEU A 91 19.65 17.49 -6.17
N ARG A 92 18.74 16.73 -6.80
CA ARG A 92 18.79 16.41 -8.23
C ARG A 92 18.68 17.67 -9.09
N ASN A 93 17.68 18.51 -8.83
CA ASN A 93 17.44 19.75 -9.56
C ASN A 93 18.63 20.70 -9.43
N PHE A 94 19.28 20.74 -8.26
CA PHE A 94 20.54 21.45 -8.08
C PHE A 94 21.64 20.88 -8.99
N ALA A 95 21.85 19.57 -8.98
CA ALA A 95 22.85 18.92 -9.85
C ALA A 95 22.61 19.22 -11.33
N VAL A 96 21.37 19.13 -11.81
CA VAL A 96 20.97 19.49 -13.18
C VAL A 96 21.27 20.95 -13.48
N ASN A 97 20.94 21.85 -12.55
CA ASN A 97 21.22 23.26 -12.71
C ASN A 97 22.73 23.54 -12.84
N ARG A 98 23.58 22.80 -12.11
CA ARG A 98 25.05 22.88 -12.24
C ARG A 98 25.55 22.30 -13.57
N LEU A 99 25.05 21.15 -13.99
CA LEU A 99 25.38 20.54 -15.28
C LEU A 99 25.10 21.49 -16.45
N LYS A 100 23.92 22.14 -16.44
CA LYS A 100 23.56 23.17 -17.43
C LYS A 100 24.48 24.40 -17.36
N GLN A 101 24.79 24.88 -16.16
CA GLN A 101 25.67 26.05 -15.98
C GLN A 101 27.10 25.80 -16.52
N PHE A 102 27.60 24.57 -16.40
CA PHE A 102 28.96 24.21 -16.80
C PHE A 102 29.04 23.54 -18.18
N GLU A 103 27.92 23.44 -18.90
CA GLU A 103 27.80 22.77 -20.19
C GLU A 103 28.36 21.34 -20.12
N LYS A 104 27.78 20.53 -19.22
CA LYS A 104 28.15 19.13 -18.96
C LYS A 104 26.91 18.26 -19.01
N GLU A 105 27.10 17.00 -19.36
CA GLU A 105 26.01 16.02 -19.48
C GLU A 105 25.96 15.05 -18.29
N ALA A 106 27.09 14.83 -17.61
CA ALA A 106 27.17 13.94 -16.45
C ALA A 106 28.03 14.51 -15.30
N SER A 107 27.77 14.07 -14.07
CA SER A 107 28.57 14.42 -12.89
C SER A 107 28.60 13.33 -11.82
N LEU A 108 29.74 13.19 -11.15
CA LEU A 108 29.87 12.52 -9.85
C LEU A 108 29.83 13.55 -8.73
N ILE A 109 28.98 13.31 -7.73
CA ILE A 109 28.69 14.27 -6.66
C ILE A 109 28.73 13.56 -5.30
N ALA A 110 29.48 14.10 -4.34
CA ALA A 110 29.32 13.74 -2.93
C ALA A 110 28.42 14.76 -2.21
N PHE A 111 27.29 14.32 -1.67
CA PHE A 111 26.41 15.12 -0.83
C PHE A 111 26.58 14.71 0.64
N TYR A 112 26.93 15.64 1.51
CA TYR A 112 27.06 15.38 2.96
C TYR A 112 26.29 16.41 3.77
N ALA A 113 25.79 16.02 4.94
CA ALA A 113 25.08 16.92 5.85
C ALA A 113 26.04 17.63 6.80
N GLN A 114 25.75 18.89 7.12
CA GLN A 114 26.57 19.70 8.02
C GLN A 114 26.31 19.39 9.50
N ASP A 115 25.04 19.18 9.87
CA ASP A 115 24.58 19.05 11.26
C ASP A 115 24.99 17.73 11.93
N ASP A 116 25.22 16.67 11.15
CA ASP A 116 25.74 15.39 11.63
C ASP A 116 27.26 15.25 11.46
N GLY A 117 27.93 16.25 10.88
CA GLY A 117 29.35 16.22 10.57
C GLY A 117 29.71 15.27 9.42
N GLY A 118 28.77 15.00 8.51
CA GLY A 118 28.94 14.11 7.37
C GLY A 118 29.03 12.64 7.74
N LYS A 119 28.48 12.23 8.89
CA LYS A 119 28.46 10.81 9.31
C LYS A 119 27.72 9.96 8.29
N ASP A 120 26.60 10.46 7.79
CA ASP A 120 25.88 9.90 6.66
C ASP A 120 26.02 10.84 5.44
N TRP A 121 26.35 10.27 4.28
CA TRP A 121 26.55 11.02 3.04
C TRP A 121 26.16 10.16 1.82
N ARG A 122 26.04 10.81 0.65
CA ARG A 122 25.63 10.14 -0.59
C ARG A 122 26.68 10.33 -1.66
N PHE A 123 27.09 9.24 -2.29
CA PHE A 123 27.89 9.25 -3.50
C PHE A 123 26.95 9.06 -4.69
N SER A 124 26.82 10.09 -5.53
CA SER A 124 25.81 10.16 -6.60
C SER A 124 26.43 10.28 -7.99
N PHE A 125 25.83 9.61 -8.97
CA PHE A 125 26.03 9.83 -10.40
C PHE A 125 24.77 10.49 -10.99
N VAL A 126 24.93 11.59 -11.72
CA VAL A 126 23.82 12.33 -12.34
C VAL A 126 24.09 12.47 -13.83
N LYS A 127 23.11 12.15 -14.67
CA LYS A 127 23.19 12.26 -16.13
C LYS A 127 21.93 12.89 -16.70
N ILE A 128 22.07 13.85 -17.62
CA ILE A 128 20.96 14.43 -18.38
C ILE A 128 20.60 13.46 -19.51
N GLU A 129 19.35 13.01 -19.56
CA GLU A 129 18.85 12.24 -20.71
C GLU A 129 18.21 13.16 -21.72
N HIS A 130 18.47 12.94 -23.01
CA HIS A 130 17.86 13.70 -24.08
C HIS A 130 16.69 12.93 -24.71
N GLU A 131 15.46 13.46 -24.60
CA GLU A 131 14.33 12.96 -25.37
C GLU A 131 14.46 13.43 -26.82
N ALA A 132 14.62 12.46 -27.73
CA ALA A 132 14.56 12.66 -29.16
C ALA A 132 13.09 12.60 -29.61
N TYR A 133 12.63 13.63 -30.33
CA TYR A 133 11.31 13.63 -30.97
C TYR A 133 11.46 13.93 -32.46
N TRP A 134 10.50 13.44 -33.23
CA TRP A 134 10.39 13.76 -34.64
C TRP A 134 9.63 15.07 -34.79
N ASP A 135 10.23 16.06 -35.44
CA ASP A 135 9.50 17.27 -35.81
C ASP A 135 8.52 16.98 -36.96
N GLU A 136 7.60 17.91 -37.23
CA GLU A 136 6.59 17.80 -38.30
C GLU A 136 7.20 17.59 -39.71
N GLN A 137 8.52 17.77 -39.85
CA GLN A 137 9.28 17.58 -41.09
C GLN A 137 10.06 16.26 -41.10
N GLY A 138 9.86 15.38 -40.10
CA GLY A 138 10.54 14.10 -39.98
C GLY A 138 12.01 14.21 -39.60
N LYS A 139 12.47 15.34 -39.07
CA LYS A 139 13.82 15.47 -38.49
C LYS A 139 13.79 15.17 -37.00
N VAL A 140 14.73 14.34 -36.56
CA VAL A 140 14.98 14.10 -35.14
C VAL A 140 15.52 15.39 -34.52
N LYS A 141 14.77 15.97 -33.58
CA LYS A 141 15.20 17.08 -32.73
C LYS A 141 15.26 16.62 -31.28
N LEU A 142 16.21 17.16 -30.53
CA LEU A 142 16.28 16.96 -29.09
C LEU A 142 15.37 18.01 -28.42
N LYS A 143 14.48 17.57 -27.54
CA LYS A 143 13.58 18.47 -26.79
C LYS A 143 14.43 19.35 -25.86
N GLN A 144 14.41 20.67 -26.08
CA GLN A 144 15.14 21.62 -25.22
C GLN A 144 14.40 21.91 -23.89
N GLU A 145 13.08 21.72 -23.85
CA GLU A 145 12.31 21.93 -22.63
C GLU A 145 12.32 20.70 -21.72
N LEU A 146 12.83 20.90 -20.50
CA LEU A 146 12.81 19.98 -19.35
C LEU A 146 13.33 18.57 -19.67
N THR A 147 14.57 18.48 -20.14
CA THR A 147 15.27 17.19 -20.27
C THR A 147 15.35 16.50 -18.90
N PRO A 148 14.74 15.31 -18.72
CA PRO A 148 14.79 14.58 -17.47
C PRO A 148 16.24 14.17 -17.17
N ALA A 149 16.68 14.36 -15.94
CA ALA A 149 17.98 13.85 -15.51
C ALA A 149 17.76 12.73 -14.50
N LYS A 150 18.51 11.65 -14.67
CA LYS A 150 18.51 10.54 -13.71
C LYS A 150 19.66 10.73 -12.74
N ARG A 151 19.35 10.59 -11.45
CA ARG A 151 20.35 10.56 -10.39
C ARG A 151 20.34 9.19 -9.75
N TYR A 152 21.51 8.56 -9.69
CA TYR A 152 21.76 7.30 -9.01
C TYR A 152 22.64 7.56 -7.80
N SER A 153 22.31 7.01 -6.62
CA SER A 153 23.06 7.31 -5.40
C SER A 153 23.34 6.09 -4.55
N PHE A 154 24.58 5.93 -4.09
CA PHE A 154 24.90 5.09 -2.95
C PHE A 154 24.73 5.89 -1.65
N LEU A 155 23.96 5.36 -0.71
CA LEU A 155 23.96 5.83 0.67
C LEU A 155 25.13 5.17 1.42
N VAL A 156 26.01 6.00 1.98
CA VAL A 156 27.28 5.61 2.59
C VAL A 156 27.51 6.42 3.86
N GLY A 157 28.36 5.93 4.76
CA GLY A 157 28.60 6.59 6.03
C GLY A 157 28.87 5.64 7.17
N VAL A 158 29.00 6.19 8.37
CA VAL A 158 29.29 5.45 9.61
C VAL A 158 28.22 4.39 9.90
N HIS A 159 26.98 4.66 9.52
CA HIS A 159 25.84 3.80 9.81
C HIS A 159 25.47 2.83 8.68
N GLU A 160 26.17 2.91 7.55
CA GLU A 160 25.86 2.15 6.34
C GLU A 160 26.93 1.11 6.01
N THR A 161 26.55 0.12 5.22
CA THR A 161 27.49 -0.89 4.74
C THR A 161 28.03 -0.48 3.38
N SER A 162 29.32 -0.75 3.15
CA SER A 162 29.93 -0.47 1.84
C SER A 162 29.95 -1.69 0.92
N HIS A 163 29.28 -2.80 1.26
CA HIS A 163 29.41 -4.05 0.50
C HIS A 163 28.90 -3.90 -0.94
N THR A 164 27.68 -3.38 -1.13
CA THR A 164 27.11 -3.13 -2.46
C THR A 164 27.99 -2.20 -3.30
N ALA A 165 28.37 -1.05 -2.73
CA ALA A 165 29.26 -0.11 -3.40
C ALA A 165 30.63 -0.72 -3.72
N ALA A 166 31.21 -1.47 -2.78
CA ALA A 166 32.48 -2.16 -2.98
C ALA A 166 32.40 -3.12 -4.15
N LYS A 167 31.37 -3.95 -4.20
CA LYS A 167 31.18 -4.94 -5.27
C LYS A 167 30.94 -4.30 -6.63
N GLN A 168 30.15 -3.24 -6.69
CA GLN A 168 29.80 -2.56 -7.94
C GLN A 168 30.93 -1.69 -8.50
N LEU A 169 31.71 -1.03 -7.64
CA LEU A 169 32.81 -0.14 -8.05
C LEU A 169 34.13 -0.90 -8.23
N LEU A 170 34.25 -2.12 -7.71
CA LEU A 170 35.47 -2.95 -7.84
C LEU A 170 35.93 -3.12 -9.29
N PRO A 171 35.04 -3.43 -10.27
CA PRO A 171 35.46 -3.58 -11.66
C PRO A 171 36.07 -2.31 -12.24
N VAL A 172 35.54 -1.13 -11.87
CA VAL A 172 36.04 0.17 -12.33
C VAL A 172 37.37 0.51 -11.65
N LEU A 173 37.46 0.34 -10.33
CA LEU A 173 38.70 0.55 -9.56
C LEU A 173 39.84 -0.42 -9.94
N GLY A 174 39.49 -1.58 -10.50
CA GLY A 174 40.45 -2.56 -10.99
C GLY A 174 41.04 -2.20 -12.35
N MET A 175 40.51 -1.19 -13.06
CA MET A 175 40.99 -0.75 -14.37
C MET A 175 42.24 0.14 -14.25
N ASP A 176 43.34 -0.45 -13.79
CA ASP A 176 44.64 0.23 -13.71
C ASP A 176 45.39 0.29 -15.05
N TYR A 177 44.85 -0.37 -16.09
CA TYR A 177 45.44 -0.45 -17.43
C TYR A 177 44.78 0.49 -18.45
N ALA A 178 43.64 1.10 -18.13
CA ALA A 178 42.90 1.98 -19.03
C ALA A 178 41.99 2.95 -18.27
N ASP A 179 41.78 4.13 -18.83
CA ASP A 179 40.83 5.11 -18.30
C ASP A 179 39.38 4.61 -18.48
N PRO A 180 38.54 4.63 -17.43
CA PRO A 180 37.20 4.07 -17.48
C PRO A 180 36.24 4.93 -18.30
N ARG A 181 35.33 4.31 -19.05
CA ARG A 181 34.28 5.04 -19.77
C ARG A 181 33.20 5.53 -18.82
N ILE A 182 32.55 6.65 -19.15
CA ILE A 182 31.43 7.15 -18.33
C ILE A 182 30.30 6.10 -18.26
N GLY A 183 30.05 5.37 -19.35
CA GLY A 183 29.09 4.25 -19.36
C GLY A 183 29.46 3.10 -18.41
N GLU A 184 30.75 2.84 -18.16
CA GLU A 184 31.20 1.82 -17.18
C GLU A 184 31.00 2.30 -15.75
N ILE A 185 31.24 3.60 -15.50
CA ILE A 185 30.92 4.24 -14.22
C ILE A 185 29.41 4.19 -13.99
N GLU A 186 28.59 4.59 -14.96
CA GLU A 186 27.12 4.51 -14.90
C GLU A 186 26.64 3.08 -14.60
N ALA A 187 27.24 2.07 -15.24
CA ALA A 187 26.91 0.67 -15.01
C ALA A 187 27.25 0.16 -13.60
N ALA A 188 28.14 0.82 -12.86
CA ALA A 188 28.39 0.54 -11.44
C ALA A 188 27.25 1.06 -10.53
N PHE A 189 26.47 2.03 -10.99
CA PHE A 189 25.29 2.52 -10.27
C PHE A 189 23.99 1.78 -10.64
N SER A 190 24.11 0.64 -11.35
CA SER A 190 22.96 -0.16 -11.79
C SER A 190 22.25 -0.83 -10.61
N ILE A 191 21.01 -0.42 -10.36
CA ILE A 191 20.14 -1.06 -9.37
C ILE A 191 19.77 -2.48 -9.80
N GLU A 192 19.46 -2.70 -11.09
CA GLU A 192 19.04 -4.00 -11.61
C GLU A 192 20.04 -5.13 -11.29
N LYS A 193 21.35 -4.84 -11.32
CA LYS A 193 22.39 -5.78 -10.89
C LYS A 193 22.26 -6.13 -9.41
N VAL A 194 22.08 -5.13 -8.55
CA VAL A 194 21.90 -5.32 -7.10
C VAL A 194 20.62 -6.10 -6.82
N SER A 195 19.51 -5.75 -7.49
CA SER A 195 18.23 -6.43 -7.34
C SER A 195 18.29 -7.90 -7.73
N SER A 196 18.90 -8.19 -8.87
CA SER A 196 19.03 -9.56 -9.39
C SER A 196 19.90 -10.42 -8.48
N GLU A 197 20.98 -9.84 -7.94
CA GLU A 197 21.85 -10.53 -7.00
C GLU A 197 21.15 -10.80 -5.67
N PHE A 198 20.49 -9.79 -5.10
CA PHE A 198 19.72 -9.94 -3.87
C PHE A 198 18.62 -10.98 -4.03
N PHE A 199 17.92 -10.97 -5.16
CA PHE A 199 16.89 -11.95 -5.48
C PHE A 199 17.42 -13.39 -5.43
N GLU A 200 18.56 -13.66 -6.06
CA GLU A 200 19.13 -15.01 -6.05
C GLU A 200 19.54 -15.43 -4.63
N GLN A 201 20.14 -14.53 -3.84
CA GLN A 201 20.47 -14.83 -2.44
C GLN A 201 19.22 -15.06 -1.59
N TYR A 202 18.19 -14.21 -1.75
CA TYR A 202 16.91 -14.32 -1.05
C TYR A 202 16.20 -15.64 -1.37
N LYS A 203 16.24 -16.07 -2.63
CA LYS A 203 15.72 -17.36 -3.06
C LYS A 203 16.44 -18.53 -2.38
N GLN A 204 17.76 -18.46 -2.22
CA GLN A 204 18.51 -19.48 -1.48
C GLN A 204 18.14 -19.50 0.01
N LEU A 205 17.91 -18.33 0.64
CA LEU A 205 17.38 -18.26 2.01
C LEU A 205 16.05 -18.98 2.13
N PHE A 206 15.12 -18.72 1.20
CA PHE A 206 13.82 -19.39 1.17
C PHE A 206 13.95 -20.90 1.03
N LEU A 207 14.78 -21.39 0.09
CA LEU A 207 14.97 -22.82 -0.11
C LEU A 207 15.56 -23.50 1.14
N THR A 208 16.52 -22.84 1.80
CA THR A 208 17.14 -23.33 3.03
C THR A 208 16.13 -23.40 4.17
N LEU A 209 15.36 -22.33 4.38
CA LEU A 209 14.32 -22.26 5.40
C LEU A 209 13.21 -23.29 5.14
N ALA A 210 12.72 -23.38 3.90
CA ALA A 210 11.70 -24.34 3.50
C ALA A 210 12.18 -25.79 3.71
N GLY A 211 13.44 -26.08 3.39
CA GLY A 211 14.06 -27.38 3.64
C GLY A 211 14.00 -27.77 5.12
N HIS A 212 14.32 -26.83 6.02
CA HIS A 212 14.23 -27.06 7.46
C HIS A 212 12.78 -27.22 7.94
N LEU A 213 11.87 -26.35 7.51
CA LEU A 213 10.46 -26.39 7.91
C LEU A 213 9.76 -27.70 7.52
N LYS A 214 10.09 -28.28 6.36
CA LYS A 214 9.57 -29.60 5.94
C LYS A 214 9.87 -30.73 6.92
N THR A 215 10.91 -30.60 7.73
CA THR A 215 11.29 -31.62 8.73
C THR A 215 10.50 -31.50 10.03
N GLN A 216 9.76 -30.40 10.24
CA GLN A 216 9.04 -30.14 11.48
C GLN A 216 7.64 -30.78 11.46
N PRO A 217 7.17 -31.38 12.58
CA PRO A 217 5.88 -32.06 12.64
C PRO A 217 4.69 -31.20 12.24
N PHE A 218 4.69 -29.91 12.62
CA PHE A 218 3.60 -28.97 12.32
C PHE A 218 3.29 -28.84 10.81
N PHE A 219 4.30 -29.01 9.95
CA PHE A 219 4.15 -28.84 8.51
C PHE A 219 3.90 -30.15 7.77
N GLN A 220 3.94 -31.30 8.45
CA GLN A 220 3.74 -32.60 7.83
C GLN A 220 2.24 -32.88 7.72
N HIS A 221 1.71 -32.68 6.53
CA HIS A 221 0.32 -32.98 6.18
C HIS A 221 0.23 -34.30 5.39
N ASP A 222 -0.99 -34.85 5.29
CA ASP A 222 -1.26 -36.12 4.60
C ASP A 222 -0.84 -36.09 3.11
N SER A 223 -0.81 -34.91 2.50
CA SER A 223 -0.34 -34.72 1.13
C SER A 223 0.96 -33.89 1.06
N GLU A 224 1.86 -34.29 0.15
CA GLU A 224 3.11 -33.56 -0.11
C GLU A 224 2.83 -32.14 -0.67
N GLU A 225 1.74 -31.99 -1.43
CA GLU A 225 1.33 -30.71 -1.99
C GLU A 225 0.87 -29.71 -0.92
N GLU A 226 0.11 -30.17 0.07
CA GLU A 226 -0.33 -29.36 1.20
C GLU A 226 0.83 -29.01 2.14
N THR A 227 1.71 -29.98 2.41
CA THR A 227 3.01 -29.75 3.08
C THR A 227 3.80 -28.65 2.37
N GLY A 228 3.95 -28.75 1.05
CA GLY A 228 4.65 -27.74 0.25
C GLY A 228 4.00 -26.36 0.34
N ARG A 229 2.67 -26.26 0.27
CA ARG A 229 1.93 -25.01 0.38
C ARG A 229 2.07 -24.37 1.77
N SER A 230 1.91 -25.14 2.83
CA SER A 230 2.02 -24.68 4.22
C SER A 230 3.44 -24.16 4.54
N VAL A 231 4.46 -24.93 4.16
CA VAL A 231 5.88 -24.52 4.32
C VAL A 231 6.18 -23.26 3.53
N SER A 232 5.76 -23.20 2.26
CA SER A 232 5.99 -22.05 1.40
C SER A 232 5.37 -20.78 1.98
N ARG A 233 4.13 -20.87 2.48
CA ARG A 233 3.42 -19.76 3.12
C ARG A 233 4.17 -19.25 4.34
N PHE A 234 4.53 -20.14 5.27
CA PHE A 234 5.24 -19.75 6.49
C PHE A 234 6.62 -19.17 6.19
N ALA A 235 7.39 -19.78 5.28
CA ALA A 235 8.72 -19.29 4.91
C ALA A 235 8.67 -17.89 4.28
N LYS A 236 7.70 -17.64 3.38
CA LYS A 236 7.47 -16.32 2.79
C LYS A 236 7.09 -15.29 3.86
N LYS A 237 6.17 -15.64 4.76
CA LYS A 237 5.72 -14.76 5.84
C LYS A 237 6.88 -14.41 6.78
N LEU A 238 7.67 -15.38 7.22
CA LEU A 238 8.80 -15.16 8.11
C LEU A 238 9.86 -14.26 7.47
N LEU A 239 10.27 -14.54 6.24
CA LEU A 239 11.23 -13.69 5.53
C LEU A 239 10.66 -12.28 5.29
N GLY A 240 9.37 -12.17 4.97
CA GLY A 240 8.62 -10.92 4.86
C GLY A 240 8.60 -10.10 6.15
N GLN A 241 8.41 -10.74 7.30
CA GLN A 241 8.46 -10.10 8.61
C GLN A 241 9.86 -9.61 8.95
N ILE A 242 10.90 -10.42 8.70
CA ILE A 242 12.29 -10.03 8.99
C ILE A 242 12.72 -8.87 8.09
N ILE A 243 12.42 -8.93 6.79
CA ILE A 243 12.79 -7.86 5.86
C ILE A 243 12.07 -6.55 6.19
N PHE A 244 10.80 -6.61 6.64
CA PHE A 244 10.09 -5.45 7.15
C PHE A 244 10.83 -4.80 8.33
N LEU A 245 11.33 -5.59 9.27
CA LEU A 245 12.12 -5.06 10.39
C LEU A 245 13.44 -4.44 9.95
N TYR A 246 14.05 -4.93 8.86
CA TYR A 246 15.23 -4.30 8.26
C TYR A 246 14.92 -2.91 7.68
N PHE A 247 13.74 -2.70 7.08
CA PHE A 247 13.29 -1.36 6.72
C PHE A 247 12.97 -0.51 7.95
N LEU A 248 12.28 -1.08 8.94
CA LEU A 248 11.84 -0.36 10.14
C LEU A 248 13.01 0.11 11.02
N GLN A 249 14.04 -0.72 11.20
CA GLN A 249 15.20 -0.36 12.03
C GLN A 249 15.97 0.85 11.47
N LYS A 250 15.89 1.11 10.16
CA LYS A 250 16.50 2.32 9.54
C LYS A 250 15.89 3.62 10.08
N LYS A 251 14.63 3.58 10.54
CA LYS A 251 13.98 4.71 11.22
C LYS A 251 14.44 4.89 12.67
N GLY A 252 15.23 3.98 13.24
CA GLY A 252 15.60 4.02 14.65
C GLY A 252 14.40 3.81 15.59
N TRP A 253 13.37 3.09 15.13
CA TRP A 253 12.16 2.81 15.90
C TRP A 253 12.24 1.52 16.70
N LEU A 254 13.31 0.73 16.55
CA LEU A 254 13.49 -0.51 17.29
C LEU A 254 14.59 -0.34 18.33
N GLY A 255 14.36 -0.85 19.55
CA GLY A 255 15.36 -0.84 20.61
C GLY A 255 15.58 0.51 21.29
N VAL A 256 14.60 1.40 21.27
CA VAL A 256 14.72 2.73 21.92
C VAL A 256 14.72 2.55 23.44
N PRO A 257 15.60 3.24 24.19
CA PRO A 257 15.57 3.21 25.66
C PRO A 257 14.23 3.70 26.22
N LYS A 258 13.86 3.27 27.44
CA LYS A 258 12.59 3.65 28.09
C LYS A 258 12.35 5.18 28.14
N ASN A 259 13.41 5.96 28.34
CA ASN A 259 13.36 7.42 28.37
C ASN A 259 13.85 8.08 27.06
N GLY A 260 14.21 7.28 26.05
CA GLY A 260 14.68 7.76 24.75
C GLY A 260 13.54 8.20 23.85
N LYS A 261 13.85 9.00 22.85
CA LYS A 261 12.89 9.44 21.82
C LYS A 261 12.85 8.42 20.67
N TRP A 262 11.70 8.29 20.01
CA TRP A 262 11.66 7.51 18.77
C TRP A 262 12.69 8.07 17.79
N GLY A 263 13.37 7.20 17.05
CA GLY A 263 14.49 7.59 16.18
C GLY A 263 15.88 7.37 16.81
N GLU A 264 15.98 7.24 18.13
CA GLU A 264 17.26 6.96 18.83
C GLU A 264 17.60 5.47 18.90
N GLY A 265 16.74 4.60 18.36
CA GLY A 265 16.92 3.15 18.34
C GLY A 265 18.06 2.71 17.42
N SER A 266 18.56 1.50 17.62
CA SER A 266 19.67 1.00 16.81
C SER A 266 19.25 0.73 15.37
N LYS A 267 20.01 1.29 14.41
CA LYS A 267 19.90 0.96 12.98
C LYS A 267 20.36 -0.48 12.66
N ARG A 268 20.94 -1.21 13.63
CA ARG A 268 21.41 -2.61 13.54
C ARG A 268 20.74 -3.51 14.59
N PHE A 269 19.56 -3.11 15.05
CA PHE A 269 18.82 -3.80 16.12
C PHE A 269 18.77 -5.32 15.91
N MET A 270 18.39 -5.81 14.72
CA MET A 270 18.26 -7.26 14.48
C MET A 270 19.55 -8.03 14.73
N ARG A 271 20.70 -7.54 14.24
CA ARG A 271 22.01 -8.18 14.44
C ARG A 271 22.48 -8.12 15.89
N GLU A 272 22.27 -6.99 16.55
CA GLU A 272 22.63 -6.80 17.95
C GLU A 272 21.83 -7.75 18.86
N GLN A 273 20.53 -7.90 18.59
CA GLN A 273 19.66 -8.82 19.33
C GLN A 273 20.04 -10.27 19.08
N PHE A 274 20.36 -10.65 17.83
CA PHE A 274 20.87 -11.98 17.53
C PHE A 274 22.14 -12.29 18.33
N THR A 275 23.10 -11.37 18.34
CA THR A 275 24.37 -11.55 19.06
C THR A 275 24.13 -11.73 20.56
N ARG A 276 23.23 -10.93 21.15
CA ARG A 276 22.89 -11.03 22.58
C ARG A 276 22.22 -12.36 22.92
N VAL A 277 21.16 -12.72 22.20
CA VAL A 277 20.37 -13.94 22.46
C VAL A 277 21.24 -15.20 22.30
N THR A 278 22.09 -15.25 21.28
CA THR A 278 22.97 -16.39 21.06
C THR A 278 24.14 -16.47 22.06
N GLN A 279 24.61 -15.34 22.61
CA GLN A 279 25.57 -15.33 23.71
C GLN A 279 24.99 -15.90 25.00
N ASP A 280 23.70 -15.69 25.24
CA ASP A 280 22.98 -16.22 26.41
C ASP A 280 22.63 -17.72 26.26
N GLY A 281 22.89 -18.33 25.09
CA GLY A 281 22.64 -19.74 24.79
C GLY A 281 21.23 -20.03 24.26
N ASP A 282 20.44 -18.98 24.00
CA ASP A 282 19.04 -19.07 23.59
C ASP A 282 18.87 -19.20 22.05
N HIS A 283 17.67 -19.58 21.62
CA HIS A 283 17.31 -19.72 20.22
C HIS A 283 16.70 -18.42 19.69
N TYR A 284 17.31 -17.83 18.67
CA TYR A 284 16.92 -16.53 18.16
C TYR A 284 15.46 -16.44 17.70
N PHE A 285 14.96 -17.47 17.02
CA PHE A 285 13.56 -17.47 16.62
C PHE A 285 12.63 -17.62 17.82
N ASN A 286 12.91 -18.62 18.66
CA ASN A 286 12.01 -19.04 19.73
C ASN A 286 11.91 -18.00 20.86
N ASP A 287 13.05 -17.46 21.27
CA ASP A 287 13.16 -16.65 22.49
C ASP A 287 13.09 -15.16 22.20
N PHE A 288 13.28 -14.76 20.94
CA PHE A 288 13.22 -13.37 20.52
C PHE A 288 12.21 -13.10 19.42
N LEU A 289 12.36 -13.67 18.21
CA LEU A 289 11.53 -13.26 17.06
C LEU A 289 10.03 -13.52 17.27
N ARG A 290 9.64 -14.66 17.84
CA ARG A 290 8.21 -14.96 18.09
C ARG A 290 7.56 -13.92 19.00
N TYR A 291 8.23 -13.54 20.08
CA TYR A 291 7.73 -12.52 21.01
C TYR A 291 7.74 -11.12 20.37
N LEU A 292 8.77 -10.82 19.56
CA LEU A 292 8.81 -9.58 18.79
C LEU A 292 7.62 -9.47 17.84
N PHE A 293 7.36 -10.51 17.05
CA PHE A 293 6.28 -10.55 16.07
C PHE A 293 4.91 -10.62 16.74
N TYR A 294 4.61 -11.75 17.39
CA TYR A 294 3.25 -12.12 17.77
C TYR A 294 2.75 -11.44 19.06
N GLU A 295 3.64 -10.75 19.79
CA GLU A 295 3.31 -10.00 21.00
C GLU A 295 3.67 -8.52 20.87
N ALA A 296 4.94 -8.17 20.68
CA ALA A 296 5.40 -6.79 20.76
C ALA A 296 4.89 -5.92 19.60
N LEU A 297 4.86 -6.43 18.38
CA LEU A 297 4.40 -5.69 17.20
C LEU A 297 2.90 -5.86 16.95
N ALA A 298 2.33 -7.01 17.34
CA ALA A 298 0.96 -7.39 17.00
C ALA A 298 -0.11 -7.12 18.07
N ARG A 299 0.27 -6.97 19.36
CA ARG A 299 -0.70 -6.76 20.45
C ARG A 299 -0.58 -5.34 21.01
N GLU A 300 -1.70 -4.61 21.03
CA GLU A 300 -1.77 -3.29 21.64
C GLU A 300 -1.58 -3.40 23.17
N ARG A 301 -0.62 -2.64 23.70
CA ARG A 301 -0.33 -2.58 25.14
C ARG A 301 -1.14 -1.48 25.79
N LYS A 302 -1.76 -1.78 26.94
CA LYS A 302 -2.53 -0.81 27.74
C LYS A 302 -1.70 -0.36 28.95
N GLY A 303 -1.67 0.94 29.23
CA GLY A 303 -0.97 1.51 30.41
C GLY A 303 -0.39 2.90 30.14
N GLU A 304 0.37 3.43 31.11
CA GLU A 304 1.00 4.77 31.02
C GLU A 304 2.15 4.83 29.99
N THR A 305 2.82 3.71 29.72
CA THR A 305 3.88 3.59 28.70
C THR A 305 3.58 2.46 27.72
N PRO A 306 2.60 2.63 26.81
CA PRO A 306 2.17 1.58 25.87
C PRO A 306 3.29 1.17 24.90
N ASP A 307 4.25 2.07 24.66
CA ASP A 307 5.37 1.86 23.75
C ASP A 307 6.47 0.97 24.33
N TYR A 308 6.54 0.81 25.66
CA TYR A 308 7.61 0.06 26.32
C TYR A 308 7.26 -1.43 26.40
N TYR A 309 8.18 -2.28 25.92
CA TYR A 309 8.03 -3.73 25.97
C TYR A 309 8.95 -4.33 27.07
N PRO A 310 8.39 -4.78 28.21
CA PRO A 310 9.18 -5.19 29.38
C PRO A 310 10.16 -6.32 29.11
N ARG A 311 9.78 -7.31 28.29
CA ARG A 311 10.61 -8.50 28.01
C ARG A 311 11.94 -8.13 27.36
N PHE A 312 11.97 -7.11 26.50
CA PHE A 312 13.20 -6.67 25.83
C PHE A 312 13.82 -5.43 26.46
N ASN A 313 13.20 -4.88 27.51
CA ASN A 313 13.63 -3.67 28.20
C ASN A 313 13.87 -2.47 27.26
N CYS A 314 13.04 -2.32 26.23
CA CYS A 314 13.12 -1.24 25.26
C CYS A 314 11.73 -0.87 24.73
N LYS A 315 11.62 0.28 24.06
CA LYS A 315 10.41 0.64 23.34
C LYS A 315 10.37 -0.07 21.99
N ILE A 316 9.18 -0.58 21.66
CA ILE A 316 8.84 -1.22 20.39
C ILE A 316 7.44 -0.71 20.01
N PRO A 317 7.23 -0.21 18.79
CA PRO A 317 5.94 0.30 18.38
C PRO A 317 4.93 -0.84 18.22
N PHE A 318 3.65 -0.57 18.47
CA PHE A 318 2.58 -1.44 18.01
C PHE A 318 2.23 -1.07 16.56
N LEU A 319 2.29 -2.03 15.65
CA LEU A 319 2.14 -1.80 14.20
C LEU A 319 0.85 -2.37 13.61
N ASN A 320 -0.11 -2.73 14.46
CA ASN A 320 -1.33 -3.42 14.07
C ASN A 320 -1.08 -4.88 13.63
N GLY A 321 -2.01 -5.77 14.01
CA GLY A 321 -1.74 -7.20 14.08
C GLY A 321 -1.53 -7.92 12.74
N GLY A 322 -2.00 -7.39 11.60
CA GLY A 322 -2.05 -8.12 10.32
C GLY A 322 -0.81 -8.99 9.97
N LEU A 323 0.30 -8.39 9.53
CA LEU A 323 1.51 -9.14 9.14
C LEU A 323 2.15 -9.91 10.31
N PHE A 324 1.99 -9.38 11.53
CA PHE A 324 2.62 -9.91 12.73
C PHE A 324 1.71 -10.83 13.53
N GLU A 325 0.57 -11.26 12.97
CA GLU A 325 -0.33 -12.20 13.59
C GLU A 325 0.14 -13.65 13.34
N ALA A 326 0.06 -14.46 14.40
CA ALA A 326 0.33 -15.87 14.27
C ALA A 326 -0.86 -16.57 13.58
N GLU A 327 -0.55 -17.44 12.63
CA GLU A 327 -1.53 -18.30 11.94
C GLU A 327 -1.69 -19.67 12.63
N TYR A 328 -0.98 -19.88 13.73
CA TYR A 328 -0.91 -21.11 14.49
C TYR A 328 -0.81 -20.81 15.98
N ASP A 329 -1.04 -21.81 16.81
CA ASP A 329 -0.88 -21.70 18.26
C ASP A 329 0.61 -21.69 18.64
N TRP A 330 1.25 -20.55 18.44
CA TRP A 330 2.68 -20.37 18.67
C TRP A 330 3.09 -20.47 20.14
N GLU A 331 2.12 -20.39 21.08
CA GLU A 331 2.36 -20.53 22.52
C GLU A 331 2.49 -22.02 22.90
N ASN A 332 1.66 -22.90 22.30
CA ASN A 332 1.63 -24.33 22.64
C ASN A 332 2.34 -25.24 21.62
N GLU A 333 2.52 -24.80 20.36
CA GLU A 333 3.13 -25.58 19.27
C GLU A 333 4.37 -24.86 18.70
N PRO A 334 5.52 -24.89 19.39
CA PRO A 334 6.69 -24.11 18.99
C PRO A 334 7.37 -24.69 17.74
N ILE A 335 7.50 -23.86 16.69
CA ILE A 335 8.32 -24.16 15.53
C ILE A 335 9.79 -23.87 15.86
N ASN A 336 10.65 -24.88 15.81
CA ASN A 336 12.06 -24.74 16.16
C ASN A 336 12.93 -24.43 14.95
N LEU A 337 13.53 -23.24 14.93
CA LEU A 337 14.50 -22.82 13.91
C LEU A 337 15.91 -22.68 14.51
N PRO A 338 16.92 -23.40 13.97
CA PRO A 338 18.31 -23.29 14.41
C PRO A 338 18.90 -21.91 14.13
N ASN A 339 19.89 -21.50 14.95
CA ASN A 339 20.52 -20.18 14.84
C ASN A 339 21.32 -20.05 13.53
N GLU A 340 21.78 -21.16 12.97
CA GLU A 340 22.53 -21.28 11.72
C GLU A 340 21.73 -20.81 10.49
N ILE A 341 20.39 -20.83 10.55
CA ILE A 341 19.52 -20.26 9.51
C ILE A 341 19.66 -18.74 9.48
N PHE A 342 19.94 -18.10 10.61
CA PHE A 342 20.02 -16.65 10.72
C PHE A 342 21.45 -16.13 10.53
N HIS A 343 22.45 -16.86 11.03
CA HIS A 343 23.86 -16.52 10.90
C HIS A 343 24.73 -17.76 10.84
N ASN A 344 25.70 -17.80 9.93
CA ASN A 344 26.73 -18.83 9.88
C ASN A 344 28.05 -18.31 9.28
N ASP A 345 29.05 -19.18 9.18
CA ASP A 345 30.37 -18.85 8.63
C ASP A 345 30.59 -19.40 7.20
N GLU A 346 29.55 -19.94 6.56
CA GLU A 346 29.64 -20.54 5.24
C GLU A 346 29.90 -19.48 4.15
N LYS A 347 30.58 -19.86 3.06
CA LYS A 347 30.79 -18.95 1.93
C LYS A 347 29.78 -19.22 0.83
N ASN A 348 29.18 -18.16 0.30
CA ASN A 348 28.36 -18.27 -0.91
C ASN A 348 29.23 -18.50 -2.16
N ARG A 349 28.59 -18.72 -3.31
CA ARG A 349 29.27 -18.89 -4.61
C ARG A 349 30.14 -17.69 -5.03
N ALA A 350 29.82 -16.49 -4.55
CA ALA A 350 30.58 -15.27 -4.80
C ALA A 350 31.77 -15.08 -3.84
N GLY A 351 31.95 -15.98 -2.86
CA GLY A 351 33.01 -15.92 -1.86
C GLY A 351 32.69 -15.06 -0.64
N ASP A 352 31.46 -14.54 -0.53
CA ASP A 352 31.01 -13.75 0.62
C ASP A 352 30.72 -14.66 1.82
N LYS A 353 31.19 -14.26 3.01
CA LYS A 353 31.07 -15.04 4.26
C LYS A 353 29.71 -14.81 4.94
N GLY A 354 29.05 -15.89 5.34
CA GLY A 354 27.72 -15.96 5.95
C GLY A 354 26.60 -16.23 4.95
N THR A 355 25.86 -17.32 5.09
CA THR A 355 24.70 -17.66 4.23
C THR A 355 23.37 -17.53 4.96
N GLY A 356 23.38 -17.12 6.24
CA GLY A 356 22.18 -16.93 7.04
C GLY A 356 21.36 -15.70 6.65
N ILE A 357 20.09 -15.66 7.08
CA ILE A 357 19.15 -14.58 6.76
C ILE A 357 19.71 -13.20 7.11
N LEU A 358 20.25 -13.04 8.33
CA LEU A 358 20.81 -11.76 8.77
C LEU A 358 22.10 -11.43 8.02
N ASP A 359 22.89 -12.45 7.65
CA ASP A 359 24.16 -12.25 6.92
C ASP A 359 23.93 -11.72 5.52
N VAL A 360 22.94 -12.28 4.83
CA VAL A 360 22.53 -11.81 3.51
C VAL A 360 21.94 -10.41 3.64
N PHE A 361 21.01 -10.16 4.57
CA PHE A 361 20.38 -8.84 4.67
C PHE A 361 21.37 -7.75 5.09
N ASP A 362 22.29 -8.02 6.02
CA ASP A 362 23.30 -7.05 6.45
C ASP A 362 24.29 -6.62 5.33
N ARG A 363 24.37 -7.37 4.22
CA ARG A 363 25.21 -6.98 3.06
C ARG A 363 24.60 -5.89 2.21
N TYR A 364 23.30 -5.66 2.31
CA TYR A 364 22.60 -4.73 1.46
C TYR A 364 22.12 -3.52 2.27
N ASN A 365 22.19 -2.35 1.67
CA ASN A 365 21.58 -1.15 2.23
C ASN A 365 20.09 -1.18 1.89
N PHE A 366 19.24 -0.90 2.87
CA PHE A 366 17.79 -0.80 2.71
C PHE A 366 17.37 0.67 2.73
N THR A 367 16.54 1.07 1.76
CA THR A 367 15.89 2.39 1.72
C THR A 367 14.40 2.23 2.04
N VAL A 368 13.89 2.99 2.99
CA VAL A 368 12.45 3.01 3.29
C VAL A 368 11.65 3.66 2.18
N LYS A 369 12.25 4.60 1.44
CA LYS A 369 11.60 5.32 0.34
C LYS A 369 11.75 4.48 -0.94
N GLU A 370 10.63 4.16 -1.58
CA GLU A 370 10.65 3.65 -2.95
C GLU A 370 11.34 4.67 -3.85
N ASP A 371 12.07 4.21 -4.86
CA ASP A 371 12.74 5.12 -5.80
C ASP A 371 11.73 6.03 -6.50
N GLU A 372 12.15 7.01 -7.29
CA GLU A 372 11.31 7.77 -8.23
C GLU A 372 11.88 7.57 -9.65
N PRO A 373 11.09 7.75 -10.74
CA PRO A 373 11.60 7.49 -12.10
C PRO A 373 12.92 8.21 -12.43
N LEU A 374 13.13 9.39 -11.83
CA LEU A 374 14.28 10.26 -12.02
C LEU A 374 15.29 10.23 -10.85
N GLU A 375 14.96 9.57 -9.74
CA GLU A 375 15.79 9.52 -8.53
C GLU A 375 15.87 8.08 -8.02
N LYS A 376 17.06 7.50 -8.15
CA LYS A 376 17.32 6.09 -7.95
C LYS A 376 18.37 5.90 -6.85
N GLU A 377 18.07 5.12 -5.82
CA GLU A 377 19.02 4.78 -4.76
C GLU A 377 19.52 3.36 -4.97
N VAL A 378 20.84 3.16 -4.95
CA VAL A 378 21.46 1.83 -5.14
C VAL A 378 21.38 1.04 -3.83
N ALA A 379 20.15 0.67 -3.49
CA ALA A 379 19.72 0.04 -2.26
C ALA A 379 18.51 -0.88 -2.53
N ILE A 380 18.17 -1.71 -1.56
CA ILE A 380 16.94 -2.51 -1.57
C ILE A 380 15.79 -1.60 -1.15
N ASP A 381 14.81 -1.46 -2.02
CA ASP A 381 13.60 -0.67 -1.79
C ASP A 381 12.35 -1.58 -1.65
N PRO A 382 11.22 -1.05 -1.17
CA PRO A 382 9.99 -1.82 -1.05
C PRO A 382 9.45 -2.34 -2.40
N GLU A 383 9.71 -1.63 -3.50
CA GLU A 383 9.30 -2.04 -4.85
C GLU A 383 10.01 -3.33 -5.28
N MET A 384 11.30 -3.45 -4.98
CA MET A 384 12.10 -4.64 -5.26
C MET A 384 11.52 -5.88 -4.57
N LEU A 385 10.92 -5.75 -3.39
CA LEU A 385 10.25 -6.88 -2.75
C LEU A 385 9.14 -7.42 -3.63
N GLY A 386 8.32 -6.55 -4.23
CA GLY A 386 7.29 -6.96 -5.16
C GLY A 386 7.85 -7.84 -6.28
N LYS A 387 8.92 -7.38 -6.93
CA LYS A 387 9.65 -8.14 -7.96
C LYS A 387 10.17 -9.48 -7.44
N VAL A 388 10.81 -9.48 -6.27
CA VAL A 388 11.42 -10.67 -5.67
C VAL A 388 10.36 -11.73 -5.38
N PHE A 389 9.26 -11.33 -4.74
CA PHE A 389 8.22 -12.27 -4.38
C PHE A 389 7.40 -12.76 -5.59
N GLU A 390 7.11 -11.89 -6.55
CA GLU A 390 6.45 -12.28 -7.82
C GLU A 390 7.31 -13.26 -8.62
N ASN A 391 8.60 -12.97 -8.78
CA ASN A 391 9.53 -13.86 -9.48
C ASN A 391 9.79 -15.18 -8.71
N MET A 392 9.66 -15.19 -7.39
CA MET A 392 9.71 -16.44 -6.62
C MET A 392 8.50 -17.34 -6.87
N LEU A 393 7.32 -16.76 -7.11
CA LEU A 393 6.14 -17.52 -7.53
C LEU A 393 6.40 -18.23 -8.85
N GLU A 394 7.11 -17.60 -9.79
CA GLU A 394 7.46 -18.21 -11.09
C GLU A 394 8.35 -19.46 -10.97
N VAL A 395 9.19 -19.54 -9.92
CA VAL A 395 10.11 -20.68 -9.72
C VAL A 395 9.39 -21.92 -9.20
N THR A 396 8.44 -21.74 -8.27
CA THR A 396 7.68 -22.85 -7.69
C THR A 396 6.47 -23.24 -8.55
N GLU A 397 5.92 -22.31 -9.32
CA GLU A 397 4.71 -22.48 -10.14
C GLU A 397 4.99 -22.08 -11.59
N ARG A 398 5.81 -22.86 -12.31
CA ARG A 398 6.13 -22.56 -13.72
C ARG A 398 4.85 -22.38 -14.56
N LYS A 399 4.68 -21.20 -15.14
CA LYS A 399 3.81 -20.88 -16.30
C LYS A 399 2.27 -20.90 -16.09
N SER A 400 1.75 -21.16 -14.89
CA SER A 400 0.29 -21.29 -14.68
C SER A 400 -0.41 -19.96 -14.40
N LYS A 401 0.17 -19.03 -13.62
CA LYS A 401 -0.52 -17.79 -13.20
C LYS A 401 -0.38 -16.59 -14.14
N GLY A 402 0.66 -16.54 -14.99
CA GLY A 402 0.87 -15.46 -15.99
C GLY A 402 0.84 -14.03 -15.47
N ALA A 403 1.13 -13.84 -14.19
CA ALA A 403 1.37 -12.54 -13.59
C ALA A 403 2.76 -12.08 -13.99
N PHE A 404 2.84 -11.00 -14.76
CA PHE A 404 4.10 -10.38 -15.16
C PHE A 404 4.27 -9.08 -14.37
N TYR A 405 5.47 -8.85 -13.85
CA TYR A 405 5.82 -7.58 -13.26
C TYR A 405 5.67 -6.45 -14.29
N THR A 406 4.85 -5.44 -13.97
CA THR A 406 4.66 -4.26 -14.83
C THR A 406 5.80 -3.27 -14.59
N PRO A 407 6.56 -2.87 -15.63
CA PRO A 407 7.59 -1.85 -15.48
C PRO A 407 7.02 -0.56 -14.88
N ARG A 408 7.80 0.03 -13.98
CA ARG A 408 7.37 1.19 -13.20
C ARG A 408 6.94 2.38 -14.05
N GLU A 409 7.66 2.65 -15.13
CA GLU A 409 7.37 3.74 -16.06
C GLU A 409 5.97 3.59 -16.67
N ILE A 410 5.57 2.33 -16.94
CA ILE A 410 4.23 2.00 -17.44
C ILE A 410 3.19 2.17 -16.33
N VAL A 411 3.46 1.68 -15.12
CA VAL A 411 2.55 1.85 -13.96
C VAL A 411 2.26 3.34 -13.73
N HIS A 412 3.31 4.18 -13.68
CA HIS A 412 3.16 5.61 -13.49
C HIS A 412 2.35 6.27 -14.61
N TYR A 413 2.62 5.91 -15.87
CA TYR A 413 1.88 6.43 -17.02
C TYR A 413 0.38 6.09 -16.93
N ILE A 414 0.03 4.82 -16.68
CA ILE A 414 -1.37 4.37 -16.58
C ILE A 414 -2.06 5.05 -15.38
N CYS A 415 -1.38 5.17 -14.24
CA CYS A 415 -1.94 5.87 -13.07
C CYS A 415 -2.24 7.34 -13.37
N GLN A 416 -1.34 8.04 -14.07
CA GLN A 416 -1.52 9.44 -14.46
C GLN A 416 -2.70 9.62 -15.42
N GLU A 417 -2.75 8.83 -16.49
CA GLU A 417 -3.88 8.87 -17.44
C GLU A 417 -5.21 8.58 -16.73
N SER A 418 -5.25 7.53 -15.90
CA SER A 418 -6.47 7.17 -15.17
C SER A 418 -6.95 8.30 -14.26
N LEU A 419 -6.03 8.99 -13.59
CA LEU A 419 -6.36 10.12 -12.72
C LEU A 419 -6.84 11.34 -13.51
N ILE A 420 -6.22 11.63 -14.66
CA ILE A 420 -6.64 12.72 -15.55
C ILE A 420 -8.05 12.48 -16.07
N PHE A 421 -8.35 11.28 -16.57
CA PHE A 421 -9.70 10.91 -17.04
C PHE A 421 -10.72 10.94 -15.90
N TYR A 422 -10.36 10.47 -14.70
CA TYR A 422 -11.23 10.55 -13.54
C TYR A 422 -11.62 11.99 -13.21
N LEU A 423 -10.64 12.90 -13.17
CA LEU A 423 -10.87 14.31 -12.88
C LEU A 423 -11.70 14.97 -13.99
N ASP A 424 -11.40 14.69 -15.25
CA ASP A 424 -12.15 15.19 -16.41
C ASP A 424 -13.63 14.75 -16.33
N ASN A 425 -13.88 13.46 -16.13
CA ASN A 425 -15.23 12.90 -16.00
C ASN A 425 -15.97 13.44 -14.77
N THR A 426 -15.27 13.75 -13.68
CA THR A 426 -15.89 14.19 -12.41
C THR A 426 -16.17 15.69 -12.39
N LEU A 427 -15.37 16.49 -13.09
CA LEU A 427 -15.45 17.95 -13.08
C LEU A 427 -16.21 18.51 -14.28
N ASN A 428 -16.10 17.89 -15.46
CA ASN A 428 -16.56 18.46 -16.73
C ASN A 428 -17.81 17.79 -17.31
N THR A 429 -18.51 16.92 -16.58
CA THR A 429 -19.75 16.29 -17.06
C THR A 429 -20.92 17.28 -17.07
N ASP A 430 -21.55 17.44 -18.24
CA ASP A 430 -22.82 18.16 -18.37
C ASP A 430 -23.94 17.34 -17.72
N VAL A 431 -24.63 17.92 -16.72
CA VAL A 431 -25.89 17.36 -16.23
C VAL A 431 -26.93 17.52 -17.34
N GLN A 432 -27.12 16.49 -18.15
CA GLN A 432 -28.38 16.36 -18.87
C GLN A 432 -29.46 16.09 -17.82
N ASN A 433 -30.40 17.02 -17.67
CA ASN A 433 -31.61 16.83 -16.88
C ASN A 433 -32.38 15.62 -17.43
N ASP A 434 -32.20 14.45 -16.83
CA ASP A 434 -33.11 13.33 -16.99
C ASP A 434 -33.81 13.08 -15.64
N ASP A 435 -35.08 13.47 -15.59
CA ASP A 435 -35.91 13.64 -14.39
C ASP A 435 -36.40 12.30 -13.78
N SER A 436 -35.62 11.23 -13.89
CA SER A 436 -36.04 9.90 -13.44
C SER A 436 -34.91 9.05 -12.87
N THR A 437 -34.42 9.41 -11.68
CA THR A 437 -34.05 8.44 -10.63
C THR A 437 -33.61 9.22 -9.38
N GLY A 438 -34.38 9.08 -8.30
CA GLY A 438 -34.05 9.67 -7.01
C GLY A 438 -32.87 8.95 -6.35
N SER A 439 -31.65 9.32 -6.72
CA SER A 439 -30.42 8.95 -6.01
C SER A 439 -30.00 10.09 -5.08
N LEU A 440 -29.76 9.74 -3.81
CA LEU A 440 -29.53 10.64 -2.67
C LEU A 440 -28.14 11.32 -2.68
N LEU A 441 -27.78 11.98 -3.78
CA LEU A 441 -26.61 12.87 -3.85
C LEU A 441 -26.96 14.26 -4.40
N SER A 442 -28.19 14.72 -4.20
CA SER A 442 -28.59 16.11 -4.47
C SER A 442 -28.11 17.06 -3.36
N GLY A 443 -26.81 17.35 -3.41
CA GLY A 443 -26.17 18.36 -2.55
C GLY A 443 -25.04 19.13 -3.21
N ARG A 444 -24.84 19.02 -4.53
CA ARG A 444 -23.84 19.84 -5.25
C ARG A 444 -24.49 21.09 -5.81
N SER A 445 -23.97 22.23 -5.33
CA SER A 445 -24.31 23.59 -5.74
C SER A 445 -24.18 23.81 -7.25
N GLU A 446 -24.97 24.74 -7.79
CA GLU A 446 -25.04 25.24 -9.18
C GLU A 446 -23.74 25.89 -9.71
N THR A 447 -22.57 25.28 -9.52
CA THR A 447 -21.32 25.79 -10.09
C THR A 447 -20.94 24.92 -11.27
N ASN A 448 -21.07 25.47 -12.48
CA ASN A 448 -20.54 24.88 -13.71
C ASN A 448 -19.00 24.93 -13.67
N ILE A 449 -18.41 24.00 -12.92
CA ILE A 449 -16.96 23.85 -12.82
C ILE A 449 -16.48 23.31 -14.16
N ARG A 450 -15.53 23.98 -14.81
CA ARG A 450 -14.95 23.47 -16.04
C ARG A 450 -13.44 23.72 -16.04
N VAL A 451 -12.68 22.63 -16.06
CA VAL A 451 -11.21 22.65 -16.06
C VAL A 451 -10.73 21.97 -17.33
N PRO A 452 -10.02 22.67 -18.25
CA PRO A 452 -9.50 22.05 -19.45
C PRO A 452 -8.63 20.83 -19.16
N ARG A 453 -8.75 19.78 -19.97
CA ARG A 453 -7.96 18.54 -19.81
C ARG A 453 -6.45 18.80 -19.84
N GLU A 454 -5.99 19.74 -20.65
CA GLU A 454 -4.57 20.15 -20.71
C GLU A 454 -4.07 20.70 -19.36
N ASP A 455 -4.93 21.41 -18.61
CA ASP A 455 -4.58 21.94 -17.30
C ASP A 455 -4.59 20.84 -16.23
N LEU A 456 -5.50 19.85 -16.34
CA LEU A 456 -5.49 18.64 -15.50
C LEU A 456 -4.25 17.79 -15.75
N ASP A 457 -3.82 17.66 -17.02
CA ASP A 457 -2.57 16.99 -17.40
C ASP A 457 -1.35 17.69 -16.76
N ALA A 458 -1.29 19.02 -16.83
CA ALA A 458 -0.24 19.80 -16.19
C ALA A 458 -0.23 19.62 -14.66
N LEU A 459 -1.39 19.57 -14.01
CA LEU A 459 -1.50 19.26 -12.57
C LEU A 459 -0.94 17.88 -12.25
N VAL A 460 -1.41 16.83 -12.91
CA VAL A 460 -1.07 15.44 -12.58
C VAL A 460 0.39 15.13 -12.93
N ARG A 461 0.83 15.48 -14.14
CA ARG A 461 2.16 15.11 -14.64
C ARG A 461 3.28 16.03 -14.17
N LYS A 462 2.98 17.31 -13.94
CA LYS A 462 4.00 18.34 -13.66
C LYS A 462 3.77 19.09 -12.35
N GLY A 463 2.62 18.91 -11.68
CA GLY A 463 2.29 19.63 -10.45
C GLY A 463 3.36 19.51 -9.38
N TYR A 464 3.95 18.32 -9.22
CA TYR A 464 5.03 18.10 -8.24
C TYR A 464 6.28 18.98 -8.49
N LEU A 465 6.55 19.34 -9.76
CA LEU A 465 7.66 20.25 -10.12
C LEU A 465 7.35 21.71 -9.79
N PHE A 466 6.07 22.04 -9.62
CA PHE A 466 5.60 23.40 -9.39
C PHE A 466 5.54 23.74 -7.90
N ILE A 467 5.43 22.74 -7.01
CA ILE A 467 5.24 22.92 -5.55
C ILE A 467 6.21 23.96 -4.96
N GLU A 468 7.52 23.74 -5.08
CA GLU A 468 8.54 24.63 -4.48
C GLU A 468 8.48 26.04 -5.11
N ASN A 469 8.33 26.13 -6.42
CA ASN A 469 8.26 27.40 -7.12
C ASN A 469 7.03 28.23 -6.71
N ASP A 470 5.87 27.58 -6.64
CA ASP A 470 4.59 28.22 -6.41
C ASP A 470 4.45 28.62 -4.94
N GLN A 471 4.93 27.81 -4.00
CA GLN A 471 5.06 28.19 -2.58
C GLN A 471 5.95 29.43 -2.42
N ASP A 472 7.12 29.44 -3.04
CA ASP A 472 8.03 30.58 -3.02
C ASP A 472 7.40 31.82 -3.64
N ALA A 473 6.71 31.67 -4.77
CA ALA A 473 6.04 32.76 -5.47
C ALA A 473 4.95 33.36 -4.57
N LEU A 474 4.10 32.54 -3.96
CA LEU A 474 3.05 32.96 -3.02
C LEU A 474 3.60 33.68 -1.79
N GLN A 475 4.64 33.13 -1.13
CA GLN A 475 5.30 33.81 -0.01
C GLN A 475 5.87 35.17 -0.43
N THR A 476 6.40 35.26 -1.65
CA THR A 476 6.93 36.51 -2.19
C THR A 476 5.80 37.51 -2.45
N PHE A 477 4.67 37.07 -3.03
CA PHE A 477 3.48 37.92 -3.22
C PHE A 477 2.95 38.44 -1.88
N GLU A 478 2.90 37.61 -0.83
CA GLU A 478 2.53 38.07 0.52
C GLU A 478 3.50 39.11 1.07
N ARG A 479 4.81 38.91 0.88
CA ARG A 479 5.83 39.90 1.30
C ARG A 479 5.68 41.21 0.56
N ILE A 480 5.32 41.18 -0.72
CA ILE A 480 5.02 42.37 -1.52
C ILE A 480 3.77 43.08 -0.98
N GLN A 481 2.68 42.35 -0.73
CA GLN A 481 1.47 42.93 -0.13
C GLN A 481 1.72 43.53 1.26
N LYS A 482 2.58 42.89 2.06
CA LYS A 482 3.01 43.40 3.38
C LYS A 482 4.06 44.52 3.30
N GLY A 483 4.39 45.01 2.11
CA GLY A 483 5.36 46.10 1.88
C GLY A 483 6.82 45.75 2.16
N LYS A 484 7.13 44.46 2.40
CA LYS A 484 8.47 43.97 2.73
C LYS A 484 9.35 43.71 1.50
N GLN A 485 8.76 43.73 0.30
CA GLN A 485 9.46 43.51 -0.97
C GLN A 485 8.78 44.32 -2.09
N LYS A 486 9.56 44.80 -3.07
CA LYS A 486 9.05 45.70 -4.14
C LYS A 486 8.65 44.99 -5.44
N SER A 487 9.25 43.85 -5.74
CA SER A 487 9.00 43.10 -6.99
C SER A 487 9.33 41.62 -6.84
N THR A 488 8.78 40.81 -7.74
CA THR A 488 9.12 39.39 -7.92
C THR A 488 9.36 39.10 -9.40
N GLY A 489 10.29 38.20 -9.70
CA GLY A 489 10.46 37.60 -11.03
C GLY A 489 9.97 36.16 -11.10
N LYS A 490 9.29 35.67 -10.04
CA LYS A 490 8.73 34.32 -9.97
C LYS A 490 7.25 34.37 -10.29
N GLU A 491 6.85 33.60 -11.30
CA GLU A 491 5.47 33.38 -11.70
C GLU A 491 4.97 32.04 -11.14
N ILE A 492 3.66 31.99 -10.83
CA ILE A 492 2.99 30.75 -10.43
C ILE A 492 2.85 29.87 -11.67
N LYS A 493 3.32 28.63 -11.59
CA LYS A 493 3.35 27.69 -12.71
C LYS A 493 2.09 26.84 -12.82
N LEU A 494 1.36 26.64 -11.72
CA LEU A 494 0.10 25.90 -11.75
C LEU A 494 -0.96 26.66 -12.58
N PRO A 495 -1.64 25.99 -13.53
CA PRO A 495 -2.63 26.63 -14.39
C PRO A 495 -3.71 27.39 -13.63
N GLU A 496 -4.19 28.50 -14.20
CA GLU A 496 -5.16 29.36 -13.51
C GLU A 496 -6.50 28.66 -13.26
N SER A 497 -6.98 27.84 -14.21
CA SER A 497 -8.22 27.06 -14.08
C SER A 497 -8.16 26.11 -12.89
N VAL A 498 -7.03 25.38 -12.74
CA VAL A 498 -6.76 24.46 -11.63
C VAL A 498 -6.69 25.23 -10.31
N ARG A 499 -6.01 26.37 -10.27
CA ARG A 499 -5.92 27.21 -9.06
C ARG A 499 -7.29 27.72 -8.61
N ARG A 500 -8.13 28.13 -9.57
CA ARG A 500 -9.47 28.66 -9.28
C ARG A 500 -10.39 27.59 -8.67
N HIS A 501 -10.24 26.34 -9.09
CA HIS A 501 -11.05 25.20 -8.63
C HIS A 501 -10.26 24.23 -7.74
N ALA A 502 -9.19 24.70 -7.08
CA ALA A 502 -8.25 23.83 -6.39
C ALA A 502 -8.88 23.05 -5.24
N LYS A 503 -9.88 23.65 -4.57
CA LYS A 503 -10.60 23.02 -3.47
C LYS A 503 -11.47 21.86 -3.97
N GLU A 504 -12.23 22.08 -5.04
CA GLU A 504 -13.12 21.09 -5.63
C GLU A 504 -12.34 19.91 -6.23
N ILE A 505 -11.18 20.19 -6.84
CA ILE A 505 -10.26 19.14 -7.31
C ILE A 505 -9.69 18.35 -6.12
N ASP A 506 -9.26 19.01 -5.03
CA ASP A 506 -8.74 18.32 -3.84
C ASP A 506 -9.82 17.44 -3.18
N GLU A 507 -11.07 17.91 -3.11
CA GLU A 507 -12.22 17.16 -2.60
C GLU A 507 -12.54 15.93 -3.48
N ALA A 508 -12.48 16.08 -4.81
CA ALA A 508 -12.63 14.95 -5.72
C ALA A 508 -11.53 13.91 -5.51
N LEU A 509 -10.27 14.34 -5.45
CA LEU A 509 -9.13 13.47 -5.17
C LEU A 509 -9.19 12.81 -3.78
N ALA A 510 -9.78 13.48 -2.78
CA ALA A 510 -10.01 12.89 -1.46
C ALA A 510 -11.09 11.80 -1.50
N ALA A 511 -12.16 12.01 -2.27
CA ALA A 511 -13.29 11.08 -2.30
C ALA A 511 -13.09 9.87 -3.21
N ILE A 512 -12.05 9.84 -4.05
CA ILE A 512 -11.80 8.79 -5.05
C ILE A 512 -11.69 7.39 -4.43
N LYS A 513 -12.29 6.39 -5.10
CA LYS A 513 -12.26 4.97 -4.76
C LYS A 513 -11.68 4.19 -5.94
N VAL A 514 -10.55 3.55 -5.73
CA VAL A 514 -9.80 2.81 -6.77
C VAL A 514 -9.65 1.35 -6.37
N CYS A 515 -9.88 0.42 -7.30
CA CYS A 515 -9.67 -0.99 -7.08
C CYS A 515 -8.72 -1.62 -8.10
N ASP A 516 -7.83 -2.49 -7.61
CA ASP A 516 -7.12 -3.47 -8.43
C ASP A 516 -7.64 -4.89 -8.17
N PRO A 517 -8.33 -5.53 -9.13
CA PRO A 517 -8.92 -6.87 -8.96
C PRO A 517 -7.89 -8.01 -9.03
N ALA A 518 -6.63 -7.72 -9.37
CA ALA A 518 -5.51 -8.66 -9.38
C ALA A 518 -4.25 -7.95 -8.85
N ILE A 519 -4.31 -7.56 -7.57
CA ILE A 519 -3.42 -6.55 -6.98
C ILE A 519 -1.92 -6.91 -7.06
N GLY A 520 -1.58 -8.20 -7.12
CA GLY A 520 -0.21 -8.68 -7.07
C GLY A 520 0.54 -8.08 -5.88
N SER A 521 1.79 -7.65 -6.12
CA SER A 521 2.58 -6.94 -5.11
C SER A 521 2.15 -5.49 -4.83
N GLY A 522 1.04 -5.00 -5.41
CA GLY A 522 0.52 -3.66 -5.16
C GLY A 522 1.14 -2.54 -6.00
N ALA A 523 1.66 -2.84 -7.20
CA ALA A 523 2.30 -1.84 -8.07
C ALA A 523 1.36 -0.67 -8.44
N PHE A 524 0.16 -0.95 -8.95
CA PHE A 524 -0.83 0.08 -9.29
C PHE A 524 -1.41 0.82 -8.08
N PRO A 525 -1.83 0.13 -7.00
CA PRO A 525 -2.25 0.79 -5.76
C PRO A 525 -1.23 1.81 -5.21
N VAL A 526 0.05 1.43 -5.16
CA VAL A 526 1.12 2.30 -4.68
C VAL A 526 1.43 3.41 -5.69
N GLY A 527 1.37 3.12 -6.99
CA GLY A 527 1.49 4.12 -8.05
C GLY A 527 0.43 5.21 -7.95
N LEU A 528 -0.84 4.82 -7.85
CA LEU A 528 -1.96 5.76 -7.69
C LEU A 528 -1.93 6.50 -6.36
N LEU A 529 -1.52 5.84 -5.27
CA LEU A 529 -1.28 6.53 -4.00
C LEU A 529 -0.33 7.71 -4.19
N HIS A 530 0.78 7.51 -4.90
CA HIS A 530 1.73 8.59 -5.19
C HIS A 530 1.13 9.68 -6.09
N GLU A 531 0.43 9.34 -7.17
CA GLU A 531 -0.17 10.34 -8.07
C GLU A 531 -1.26 11.17 -7.38
N ILE A 532 -2.15 10.53 -6.61
CA ILE A 532 -3.20 11.21 -5.83
C ILE A 532 -2.55 12.18 -4.84
N VAL A 533 -1.57 11.72 -4.07
CA VAL A 533 -0.91 12.54 -3.05
C VAL A 533 -0.13 13.69 -3.68
N ASN A 534 0.61 13.45 -4.78
CA ASN A 534 1.35 14.50 -5.49
C ASN A 534 0.42 15.58 -6.06
N ALA A 535 -0.70 15.19 -6.67
CA ALA A 535 -1.69 16.13 -7.17
C ALA A 535 -2.28 16.97 -6.02
N ARG A 536 -2.63 16.34 -4.90
CA ARG A 536 -3.17 17.05 -3.71
C ARG A 536 -2.14 17.99 -3.07
N LEU A 537 -0.87 17.60 -3.01
CA LEU A 537 0.21 18.49 -2.55
C LEU A 537 0.40 19.71 -3.46
N ALA A 538 0.29 19.53 -4.78
CA ALA A 538 0.36 20.64 -5.73
C ALA A 538 -0.82 21.61 -5.57
N LEU A 539 -1.99 21.12 -5.13
CA LEU A 539 -3.17 21.93 -4.86
C LEU A 539 -3.14 22.61 -3.49
N ALA A 540 -2.43 22.05 -2.50
CA ALA A 540 -2.43 22.51 -1.11
C ALA A 540 -2.23 24.03 -0.91
N PRO A 541 -1.30 24.70 -1.63
CA PRO A 541 -1.14 26.15 -1.50
C PRO A 541 -2.35 26.98 -1.94
N HIS A 542 -3.26 26.38 -2.72
CA HIS A 542 -4.42 27.04 -3.32
C HIS A 542 -5.77 26.52 -2.79
N SER A 543 -5.84 25.27 -2.30
CA SER A 543 -7.05 24.66 -1.76
C SER A 543 -7.32 25.02 -0.30
N GLY A 544 -6.30 25.53 0.41
CA GLY A 544 -6.37 25.78 1.86
C GLY A 544 -6.17 24.53 2.71
N ASN A 545 -5.85 23.39 2.08
CA ASN A 545 -5.51 22.14 2.76
C ASN A 545 -4.11 22.26 3.39
N GLN A 546 -4.03 22.09 4.72
CA GLN A 546 -2.78 22.15 5.48
C GLN A 546 -2.29 20.78 5.94
N ASN A 547 -2.88 19.70 5.43
CA ASN A 547 -2.48 18.34 5.79
C ASN A 547 -1.03 18.09 5.36
N SER A 548 -0.29 17.43 6.25
CA SER A 548 1.04 16.92 5.97
C SER A 548 1.02 15.82 4.90
N LEU A 549 2.19 15.56 4.29
CA LEU A 549 2.38 14.44 3.36
C LEU A 549 1.91 13.10 3.95
N TYR A 550 2.26 12.87 5.22
CA TYR A 550 1.84 11.69 5.97
C TYR A 550 0.31 11.58 6.07
N GLU A 551 -0.38 12.67 6.43
CA GLU A 551 -1.84 12.68 6.56
C GLU A 551 -2.54 12.43 5.22
N LEU A 552 -2.02 13.01 4.14
CA LEU A 552 -2.53 12.76 2.78
C LEU A 552 -2.36 11.31 2.36
N LYS A 553 -1.18 10.71 2.60
CA LYS A 553 -0.94 9.28 2.35
C LYS A 553 -1.82 8.39 3.20
N ARG A 554 -1.91 8.66 4.49
CA ARG A 554 -2.75 7.92 5.43
C ARG A 554 -4.20 7.95 5.01
N HIS A 555 -4.69 9.12 4.58
CA HIS A 555 -6.02 9.29 4.04
C HIS A 555 -6.22 8.43 2.78
N ALA A 556 -5.36 8.55 1.77
CA ALA A 556 -5.49 7.80 0.53
C ALA A 556 -5.44 6.28 0.75
N ILE A 557 -4.53 5.78 1.59
CA ILE A 557 -4.44 4.36 1.95
C ILE A 557 -5.71 3.88 2.66
N ARG A 558 -6.27 4.69 3.57
CA ARG A 558 -7.43 4.30 4.38
C ARG A 558 -8.75 4.40 3.61
N GLU A 559 -8.88 5.42 2.76
CA GLU A 559 -10.17 5.78 2.15
C GLU A 559 -10.24 5.44 0.66
N SER A 560 -9.13 5.40 -0.08
CA SER A 560 -9.18 5.41 -1.55
C SER A 560 -8.73 4.12 -2.21
N ILE A 561 -7.82 3.36 -1.59
CA ILE A 561 -7.15 2.22 -2.22
C ILE A 561 -7.79 0.89 -1.80
N TYR A 562 -8.15 0.07 -2.79
CA TYR A 562 -8.72 -1.27 -2.62
C TYR A 562 -8.05 -2.25 -3.58
N GLY A 563 -8.07 -3.55 -3.24
CA GLY A 563 -7.71 -4.57 -4.20
C GLY A 563 -7.92 -6.00 -3.70
N VAL A 564 -7.79 -6.92 -4.64
CA VAL A 564 -8.09 -8.35 -4.47
C VAL A 564 -6.99 -9.17 -5.14
N ASP A 565 -6.60 -10.27 -4.51
CA ASP A 565 -5.70 -11.26 -5.10
C ASP A 565 -5.96 -12.65 -4.52
N ILE A 566 -5.75 -13.67 -5.34
CA ILE A 566 -5.93 -15.06 -4.93
C ILE A 566 -4.80 -15.53 -3.99
N ASP A 567 -3.59 -14.97 -4.13
CA ASP A 567 -2.42 -15.33 -3.34
C ASP A 567 -2.28 -14.47 -2.07
N ALA A 568 -2.33 -15.13 -0.92
CA ALA A 568 -2.09 -14.51 0.38
C ALA A 568 -0.73 -13.80 0.46
N SER A 569 0.29 -14.35 -0.21
CA SER A 569 1.64 -13.77 -0.21
C SER A 569 1.65 -12.40 -0.89
N ALA A 570 0.97 -12.29 -2.04
CA ALA A 570 0.84 -11.04 -2.80
C ALA A 570 0.14 -9.95 -1.97
N ILE A 571 -0.95 -10.33 -1.30
CA ILE A 571 -1.69 -9.48 -0.36
C ILE A 571 -0.78 -8.94 0.76
N ASP A 572 0.02 -9.80 1.39
CA ASP A 572 0.92 -9.38 2.47
C ASP A 572 1.99 -8.39 1.99
N ILE A 573 2.50 -8.57 0.77
CA ILE A 573 3.50 -7.66 0.16
C ILE A 573 2.87 -6.32 -0.19
N ALA A 574 1.67 -6.33 -0.79
CA ALA A 574 0.96 -5.10 -1.11
C ALA A 574 0.67 -4.27 0.15
N ARG A 575 0.22 -4.93 1.24
CA ARG A 575 0.04 -4.29 2.55
C ARG A 575 1.35 -3.74 3.10
N LEU A 576 2.41 -4.54 3.07
CA LEU A 576 3.75 -4.16 3.52
C LEU A 576 4.26 -2.92 2.77
N ARG A 577 4.11 -2.85 1.45
CA ARG A 577 4.54 -1.70 0.65
C ARG A 577 3.76 -0.44 0.98
N LEU A 578 2.44 -0.55 1.17
CA LEU A 578 1.60 0.59 1.59
C LEU A 578 1.95 1.08 3.00
N TRP A 579 2.26 0.17 3.92
CA TRP A 579 2.73 0.56 5.25
C TRP A 579 4.11 1.21 5.23
N LEU A 580 5.06 0.67 4.45
CA LEU A 580 6.38 1.28 4.30
C LEU A 580 6.27 2.67 3.66
N SER A 581 5.42 2.83 2.64
CA SER A 581 5.21 4.14 2.00
C SER A 581 4.64 5.20 2.97
N LEU A 582 3.91 4.78 4.01
CA LEU A 582 3.41 5.62 5.08
C LEU A 582 4.47 5.92 6.15
N ILE A 583 5.19 4.90 6.64
CA ILE A 583 6.22 5.00 7.69
C ILE A 583 7.34 5.96 7.28
N VAL A 584 7.67 6.04 6.00
CA VAL A 584 8.69 6.97 5.47
C VAL A 584 8.42 8.40 5.87
N ASP A 585 7.16 8.82 5.90
CA ASP A 585 6.78 10.22 6.09
C ASP A 585 6.30 10.55 7.51
N GLU A 586 6.30 9.60 8.44
CA GLU A 586 5.99 9.88 9.85
C GLU A 586 7.15 10.65 10.49
N GLU A 587 6.85 11.87 10.94
CA GLU A 587 7.82 12.81 11.53
C GLU A 587 7.63 12.97 13.04
N ARG A 588 6.55 12.44 13.62
CA ARG A 588 6.29 12.52 15.05
C ARG A 588 7.12 11.47 15.78
N TYR A 589 8.21 11.93 16.37
CA TYR A 589 9.06 11.12 17.25
C TYR A 589 8.53 11.03 18.70
N ASP A 590 7.41 11.69 19.00
CA ASP A 590 6.79 11.67 20.32
C ASP A 590 5.83 10.48 20.49
N THR A 591 5.04 10.18 19.44
CA THR A 591 4.08 9.07 19.43
C THR A 591 3.97 8.48 18.03
N ILE A 592 4.17 7.17 17.89
CA ILE A 592 3.97 6.45 16.63
C ILE A 592 2.51 6.01 16.56
N GLU A 593 1.78 6.45 15.54
CA GLU A 593 0.42 5.96 15.32
C GLU A 593 0.43 4.52 14.77
N PRO A 594 -0.53 3.67 15.19
CA PRO A 594 -0.69 2.36 14.60
C PRO A 594 -0.98 2.43 13.09
N LEU A 595 -0.46 1.47 12.34
CA LEU A 595 -0.69 1.38 10.90
C LEU A 595 -2.16 1.17 10.58
N PRO A 596 -2.68 1.72 9.46
CA PRO A 596 -4.06 1.49 9.05
C PRO A 596 -4.30 0.00 8.86
N ASN A 597 -5.45 -0.49 9.33
CA ASN A 597 -5.85 -1.87 9.05
C ASN A 597 -6.29 -1.96 7.58
N LEU A 598 -5.58 -2.80 6.82
CA LEU A 598 -5.80 -3.02 5.39
C LEU A 598 -6.55 -4.32 5.10
N ASP A 599 -6.94 -5.09 6.12
CA ASP A 599 -7.58 -6.41 5.98
C ASP A 599 -8.91 -6.34 5.22
N TYR A 600 -9.53 -5.15 5.21
CA TYR A 600 -10.84 -4.88 4.59
C TYR A 600 -10.75 -4.12 3.27
N LYS A 601 -9.53 -3.76 2.88
CA LYS A 601 -9.26 -3.02 1.65
C LYS A 601 -8.54 -3.89 0.64
N ILE A 602 -7.64 -4.72 1.16
CA ILE A 602 -6.80 -5.63 0.39
C ILE A 602 -7.14 -7.03 0.88
N ILE A 603 -7.98 -7.72 0.11
CA ILE A 603 -8.64 -8.95 0.54
C ILE A 603 -8.18 -10.12 -0.32
N ARG A 604 -7.91 -11.26 0.31
CA ARG A 604 -7.63 -12.49 -0.41
C ARG A 604 -8.93 -13.06 -1.00
N GLY A 605 -8.93 -13.35 -2.30
CA GLY A 605 -10.05 -14.01 -2.98
C GLY A 605 -9.84 -14.11 -4.49
N ASP A 606 -10.62 -14.98 -5.14
CA ASP A 606 -10.70 -15.00 -6.61
C ASP A 606 -11.71 -13.94 -7.07
N SER A 607 -11.20 -12.84 -7.63
CA SER A 607 -12.01 -11.71 -8.08
C SER A 607 -12.99 -12.05 -9.20
N LEU A 608 -12.76 -13.14 -9.94
CA LEU A 608 -13.62 -13.58 -11.05
C LEU A 608 -14.77 -14.48 -10.58
N ILE A 609 -14.72 -15.05 -9.38
CA ILE A 609 -15.71 -16.03 -8.90
C ILE A 609 -16.63 -15.41 -7.86
N GLU A 610 -17.83 -14.99 -8.28
CA GLU A 610 -18.89 -14.53 -7.36
C GLU A 610 -19.92 -15.62 -7.04
N LYS A 611 -20.05 -16.60 -7.92
CA LYS A 611 -20.97 -17.74 -7.79
C LYS A 611 -20.20 -18.99 -7.44
N TYR A 612 -20.74 -19.80 -6.54
CA TYR A 612 -20.19 -21.11 -6.23
C TYR A 612 -21.02 -22.20 -6.91
N GLU A 613 -20.40 -23.02 -7.78
CA GLU A 613 -21.08 -24.09 -8.54
C GLU A 613 -22.33 -23.60 -9.31
N GLY A 614 -22.25 -22.38 -9.87
CA GLY A 614 -23.33 -21.70 -10.61
C GLY A 614 -24.40 -21.02 -9.76
N ILE A 615 -24.29 -21.11 -8.43
CA ILE A 615 -25.28 -20.57 -7.49
C ILE A 615 -24.87 -19.15 -7.12
N LYS A 616 -25.78 -18.19 -7.36
CA LYS A 616 -25.61 -16.81 -6.90
C LYS A 616 -25.77 -16.79 -5.38
N LEU A 617 -24.67 -16.58 -4.68
CA LEU A 617 -24.62 -16.62 -3.20
C LEU A 617 -25.25 -15.38 -2.55
N PHE A 618 -25.41 -14.31 -3.33
CA PHE A 618 -26.03 -13.07 -2.90
C PHE A 618 -26.79 -12.43 -4.07
N ASP A 619 -28.10 -12.20 -3.93
CA ASP A 619 -28.89 -11.51 -4.94
C ASP A 619 -29.36 -10.14 -4.44
N GLU A 620 -29.03 -9.07 -5.17
CA GLU A 620 -29.52 -7.72 -4.92
C GLU A 620 -31.06 -7.64 -5.04
N ALA A 621 -31.69 -8.56 -5.78
CA ALA A 621 -33.15 -8.65 -5.84
C ALA A 621 -33.78 -8.97 -4.46
N PHE A 622 -33.08 -9.71 -3.58
CA PHE A 622 -33.53 -9.90 -2.19
C PHE A 622 -33.57 -8.59 -1.39
N LEU A 623 -32.81 -7.57 -1.84
CA LEU A 623 -32.73 -6.26 -1.23
C LEU A 623 -33.73 -5.27 -1.86
N GLN A 624 -33.99 -5.34 -3.17
CA GLN A 624 -34.95 -4.44 -3.83
C GLN A 624 -36.40 -4.70 -3.41
N GLU A 625 -36.76 -5.94 -3.02
CA GLU A 625 -38.09 -6.22 -2.44
C GLU A 625 -38.36 -5.51 -1.11
N THR A 626 -37.35 -4.96 -0.44
CA THR A 626 -37.53 -4.25 0.85
C THR A 626 -38.15 -2.85 0.72
N ASN A 627 -38.37 -2.36 -0.51
CA ASN A 627 -39.11 -1.13 -0.77
C ASN A 627 -40.63 -1.34 -0.91
N ALA A 628 -41.12 -2.58 -0.95
CA ALA A 628 -42.51 -2.86 -0.61
C ALA A 628 -42.55 -3.14 0.90
N GLU A 629 -43.15 -2.25 1.69
CA GLU A 629 -43.36 -2.50 3.12
C GLU A 629 -44.07 -3.85 3.31
N ASP A 630 -43.34 -4.86 3.80
CA ASP A 630 -43.95 -6.10 4.24
C ASP A 630 -45.01 -5.76 5.31
N PRO A 631 -46.30 -6.05 5.07
CA PRO A 631 -47.37 -5.78 6.04
C PRO A 631 -47.13 -6.45 7.39
N LEU A 632 -46.38 -7.57 7.43
CA LEU A 632 -46.02 -8.25 8.68
C LEU A 632 -44.87 -7.55 9.41
N GLU A 633 -43.86 -7.07 8.68
CA GLU A 633 -42.72 -6.31 9.19
C GLU A 633 -43.17 -4.95 9.78
N SER A 634 -44.06 -4.22 9.10
CA SER A 634 -44.66 -2.97 9.60
C SER A 634 -45.49 -3.20 10.87
N LEU A 635 -46.27 -4.29 10.91
CA LEU A 635 -47.01 -4.71 12.11
C LEU A 635 -46.08 -5.16 13.24
N ARG A 636 -44.94 -5.79 12.96
CA ARG A 636 -43.91 -6.16 13.95
C ARG A 636 -43.20 -4.94 14.52
N LYS A 637 -42.81 -3.96 13.69
CA LYS A 637 -42.24 -2.67 14.15
C LYS A 637 -43.23 -1.89 15.01
N THR A 638 -44.50 -1.87 14.61
CA THR A 638 -45.57 -1.23 15.38
C THR A 638 -45.80 -1.94 16.71
N GLU A 639 -45.80 -3.28 16.73
CA GLU A 639 -45.91 -4.07 17.97
C GLU A 639 -44.75 -3.82 18.93
N GLN A 640 -43.50 -3.80 18.43
CA GLN A 640 -42.32 -3.51 19.24
C GLN A 640 -42.37 -2.10 19.84
N THR A 641 -42.81 -1.11 19.05
CA THR A 641 -42.97 0.28 19.51
C THR A 641 -44.02 0.39 20.61
N LEU A 642 -45.19 -0.22 20.40
CA LEU A 642 -46.28 -0.24 21.39
C LEU A 642 -45.91 -1.05 22.64
N ALA A 643 -45.12 -2.13 22.51
CA ALA A 643 -44.62 -2.91 23.65
C ALA A 643 -43.63 -2.11 24.50
N LYS A 644 -42.73 -1.34 23.87
CA LYS A 644 -41.84 -0.39 24.56
C LYS A 644 -42.64 0.71 25.27
N GLU A 645 -43.60 1.33 24.58
CA GLU A 645 -44.45 2.37 25.17
C GLU A 645 -45.28 1.83 26.34
N ARG A 646 -45.79 0.59 26.24
CA ARG A 646 -46.47 -0.10 27.34
C ARG A 646 -45.57 -0.34 28.55
N SER A 647 -44.31 -0.72 28.32
CA SER A 647 -43.33 -0.92 29.39
C SER A 647 -43.01 0.39 30.12
N LEU A 648 -42.81 1.47 29.36
CA LEU A 648 -42.60 2.82 29.91
C LEU A 648 -43.83 3.31 30.67
N THR A 649 -45.03 3.18 30.11
CA THR A 649 -46.29 3.59 30.75
C THR A 649 -46.56 2.78 32.04
N LYS A 650 -46.18 1.49 32.09
CA LYS A 650 -46.23 0.68 33.33
C LYS A 650 -45.32 1.24 34.41
N LYS A 651 -44.12 1.68 34.01
CA LYS A 651 -43.13 2.28 34.92
C LYS A 651 -43.62 3.63 35.45
N GLU A 652 -44.22 4.45 34.60
CA GLU A 652 -44.82 5.74 34.98
C GLU A 652 -46.03 5.56 35.90
N LEU A 653 -46.89 4.57 35.63
CA LEU A 653 -48.01 4.22 36.51
C LEU A 653 -47.54 3.80 37.90
N PHE A 654 -46.48 2.99 37.98
CA PHE A 654 -45.87 2.60 39.25
C PHE A 654 -45.36 3.82 40.04
N TYR A 655 -44.76 4.79 39.37
CA TYR A 655 -44.33 6.04 40.01
C TYR A 655 -45.52 6.92 40.44
N ALA A 656 -46.60 6.98 39.65
CA ALA A 656 -47.80 7.74 39.99
C ALA A 656 -48.49 7.20 41.26
N TYR A 657 -48.57 5.87 41.43
CA TYR A 657 -49.06 5.26 42.68
C TYR A 657 -48.15 5.56 43.86
N ARG A 658 -46.82 5.49 43.67
CA ARG A 658 -45.86 5.78 44.75
C ARG A 658 -45.94 7.25 45.22
N GLN A 659 -46.39 8.15 44.36
CA GLN A 659 -46.58 9.57 44.65
C GLN A 659 -48.01 9.91 45.08
N ASN A 660 -48.91 8.93 45.27
CA ASN A 660 -50.35 9.14 45.56
C ASN A 660 -51.05 10.11 44.59
N ASN A 661 -50.59 10.20 43.34
CA ASN A 661 -51.18 11.09 42.34
C ASN A 661 -52.31 10.38 41.58
N VAL A 662 -53.51 10.46 42.15
CA VAL A 662 -54.73 9.75 41.68
C VAL A 662 -55.10 10.13 40.24
N GLU A 663 -54.92 11.39 39.87
CA GLU A 663 -55.27 11.87 38.52
C GLU A 663 -54.31 11.28 37.47
N LYS A 664 -53.01 11.25 37.76
CA LYS A 664 -52.01 10.62 36.90
C LYS A 664 -52.14 9.10 36.86
N SER A 665 -52.41 8.43 37.98
CA SER A 665 -52.59 6.96 37.98
C SER A 665 -53.78 6.55 37.13
N THR A 666 -54.91 7.26 37.26
CA THR A 666 -56.12 7.03 36.43
C THR A 666 -55.83 7.25 34.94
N THR A 667 -55.05 8.28 34.62
CA THR A 667 -54.63 8.58 33.23
C THR A 667 -53.75 7.48 32.64
N TYR A 668 -52.74 7.03 33.39
CA TYR A 668 -51.83 5.98 32.92
C TYR A 668 -52.49 4.60 32.87
N GLU A 669 -53.44 4.29 33.76
CA GLU A 669 -54.29 3.10 33.69
C GLU A 669 -55.10 3.06 32.39
N ALA A 670 -55.78 4.17 32.06
CA ALA A 670 -56.53 4.31 30.82
C ALA A 670 -55.63 4.15 29.58
N LYS A 671 -54.44 4.77 29.60
CA LYS A 671 -53.44 4.64 28.53
C LYS A 671 -52.93 3.20 28.39
N LEU A 672 -52.71 2.49 29.51
CA LEU A 672 -52.31 1.08 29.49
C LEU A 672 -53.39 0.18 28.90
N GLN A 673 -54.66 0.48 29.21
CA GLN A 673 -55.81 -0.25 28.68
C GLN A 673 -55.92 -0.07 27.16
N GLN A 674 -55.74 1.16 26.66
CA GLN A 674 -55.67 1.45 25.23
C GLN A 674 -54.50 0.74 24.53
N LEU A 675 -53.30 0.77 25.10
CA LEU A 675 -52.12 0.09 24.54
C LEU A 675 -52.31 -1.42 24.48
N ASN A 676 -52.88 -2.03 25.53
CA ASN A 676 -53.22 -3.46 25.54
C ASN A 676 -54.25 -3.80 24.47
N GLN A 677 -55.23 -2.93 24.24
CA GLN A 677 -56.25 -3.12 23.19
C GLN A 677 -55.63 -3.04 21.79
N LYS A 678 -54.79 -2.03 21.52
CA LYS A 678 -54.03 -1.91 20.27
C LYS A 678 -53.16 -3.13 20.00
N LEU A 679 -52.46 -3.65 21.02
CA LEU A 679 -51.66 -4.89 20.89
C LEU A 679 -52.52 -6.12 20.59
N LYS A 680 -53.73 -6.22 21.16
CA LYS A 680 -54.69 -7.29 20.82
C LYS A 680 -55.19 -7.15 19.38
N ASP A 681 -55.40 -5.94 18.91
CA ASP A 681 -55.89 -5.68 17.55
C ASP A 681 -54.81 -5.95 16.50
N ILE A 682 -53.55 -5.61 16.76
CA ILE A 682 -52.40 -6.03 15.93
C ILE A 682 -52.29 -7.55 15.90
N ASN A 683 -52.43 -8.22 17.04
CA ASN A 683 -52.42 -9.69 17.08
C ASN A 683 -53.60 -10.32 16.32
N ARG A 684 -54.77 -9.67 16.31
CA ARG A 684 -55.91 -10.07 15.48
C ARG A 684 -55.68 -9.82 14.00
N GLN A 685 -55.05 -8.69 13.63
CA GLN A 685 -54.67 -8.37 12.25
C GLN A 685 -53.65 -9.38 11.73
N LYS A 686 -52.61 -9.70 12.50
CA LYS A 686 -51.68 -10.80 12.23
C LYS A 686 -52.43 -12.11 12.02
N LYS A 687 -53.30 -12.52 12.96
CA LYS A 687 -54.12 -13.74 12.83
C LYS A 687 -55.06 -13.75 11.62
N ARG A 688 -55.57 -12.59 11.18
CA ARG A 688 -56.41 -12.46 9.99
C ARG A 688 -55.60 -12.59 8.72
N LEU A 689 -54.39 -12.02 8.67
CA LEU A 689 -53.45 -12.26 7.57
C LEU A 689 -53.13 -13.76 7.48
N TYR A 690 -52.80 -14.41 8.61
CA TYR A 690 -52.63 -15.86 8.69
C TYR A 690 -53.86 -16.68 8.26
N LYS A 691 -55.09 -16.17 8.42
CA LYS A 691 -56.34 -16.89 8.08
C LYS A 691 -56.88 -16.62 6.68
N LYS A 692 -56.62 -15.44 6.11
CA LYS A 692 -57.09 -15.07 4.76
C LYS A 692 -56.34 -15.86 3.67
N ASP A 693 -55.17 -16.39 4.02
CA ASP A 693 -54.33 -17.25 3.19
C ASP A 693 -54.68 -18.75 3.26
N LEU A 694 -55.67 -19.14 4.09
CA LEU A 694 -56.08 -20.54 4.28
C LEU A 694 -57.35 -20.95 3.50
N THR A 695 -58.09 -20.02 2.89
CA THR A 695 -59.43 -20.30 2.32
C THR A 695 -59.53 -20.19 0.79
N LYS A 696 -58.42 -20.31 0.06
CA LYS A 696 -58.45 -20.53 -1.39
C LYS A 696 -57.77 -21.86 -1.72
N THR A 697 -58.57 -22.91 -1.76
CA THR A 697 -58.18 -24.21 -2.30
C THR A 697 -59.31 -24.75 -3.16
N ASP A 698 -59.03 -24.87 -4.45
CA ASP A 698 -59.10 -26.16 -5.12
C ASP A 698 -57.89 -26.26 -6.06
N GLY A 699 -57.01 -27.23 -5.79
CA GLY A 699 -55.84 -27.57 -6.60
C GLY A 699 -54.52 -26.89 -6.20
N ASP A 700 -53.79 -27.54 -5.29
CA ASP A 700 -52.39 -27.32 -4.86
C ASP A 700 -52.10 -26.36 -3.67
N PRO A 701 -52.15 -26.86 -2.42
CA PRO A 701 -51.81 -26.11 -1.21
C PRO A 701 -50.55 -26.59 -0.45
N VAL A 702 -49.55 -27.18 -1.12
CA VAL A 702 -48.29 -27.55 -0.43
C VAL A 702 -47.05 -26.86 -1.03
N GLY A 703 -47.05 -26.55 -2.33
CA GLY A 703 -45.84 -26.09 -3.02
C GLY A 703 -45.44 -24.61 -2.87
N ARG A 704 -46.27 -23.70 -2.33
CA ARG A 704 -45.98 -22.23 -2.35
C ARG A 704 -46.02 -21.52 -1.00
N ILE A 705 -46.56 -22.15 0.04
CA ILE A 705 -46.74 -21.51 1.36
C ILE A 705 -45.46 -21.62 2.22
N ILE A 706 -44.59 -22.59 1.93
CA ILE A 706 -43.36 -22.84 2.70
C ILE A 706 -42.14 -22.12 2.08
N ASP A 707 -42.11 -21.90 0.76
CA ASP A 707 -41.05 -21.12 0.06
C ASP A 707 -40.96 -19.64 0.48
N PHE A 708 -42.00 -19.07 1.09
CA PHE A 708 -42.09 -17.62 1.26
C PHE A 708 -41.90 -17.12 2.71
N TYR A 709 -42.00 -18.01 3.71
CA TYR A 709 -41.92 -17.65 5.15
C TYR A 709 -40.49 -17.63 5.72
N ILE A 710 -39.56 -17.11 4.94
CA ILE A 710 -38.20 -16.69 5.33
C ILE A 710 -37.21 -17.86 5.42
N ASN A 711 -36.73 -18.28 4.26
CA ASN A 711 -35.55 -19.11 4.10
C ASN A 711 -34.40 -18.68 5.04
N GLU A 712 -33.71 -19.65 5.64
CA GLU A 712 -32.57 -19.46 6.53
C GLU A 712 -31.51 -18.57 5.85
N ALA A 713 -31.30 -18.75 4.55
CA ALA A 713 -30.44 -17.91 3.73
C ALA A 713 -30.85 -16.43 3.76
N ARG A 714 -32.15 -16.11 3.63
CA ARG A 714 -32.66 -14.72 3.66
C ARG A 714 -32.42 -14.06 5.02
N ASN A 715 -32.60 -14.79 6.12
CA ASN A 715 -32.30 -14.29 7.47
C ASN A 715 -30.80 -14.01 7.65
N LYS A 716 -29.94 -14.93 7.19
CA LYS A 716 -28.48 -14.76 7.25
C LYS A 716 -28.01 -13.56 6.43
N ALA A 717 -28.60 -13.33 5.25
CA ALA A 717 -28.29 -12.15 4.43
C ALA A 717 -28.64 -10.83 5.14
N LEU A 718 -29.80 -10.75 5.82
CA LEU A 718 -30.20 -9.57 6.61
C LEU A 718 -29.30 -9.35 7.84
N GLN A 719 -28.88 -10.43 8.51
CA GLN A 719 -27.92 -10.35 9.62
C GLN A 719 -26.57 -9.82 9.13
N LEU A 720 -26.09 -10.36 8.01
CA LEU A 720 -24.86 -9.95 7.36
C LEU A 720 -24.88 -8.46 7.03
N GLU A 721 -25.96 -7.95 6.44
CA GLU A 721 -26.08 -6.52 6.13
C GLU A 721 -26.01 -5.63 7.38
N ASN A 722 -26.70 -6.02 8.47
CA ASN A 722 -26.65 -5.28 9.74
C ASN A 722 -25.23 -5.29 10.34
N LEU A 723 -24.50 -6.40 10.22
CA LEU A 723 -23.11 -6.48 10.65
C LEU A 723 -22.23 -5.57 9.80
N HIS A 724 -22.43 -5.51 8.47
CA HIS A 724 -21.72 -4.58 7.60
C HIS A 724 -22.03 -3.11 7.93
N GLN A 725 -23.28 -2.75 8.23
CA GLN A 725 -23.64 -1.38 8.63
C GLN A 725 -22.98 -0.99 9.97
N LYS A 726 -22.95 -1.91 10.93
CA LYS A 726 -22.22 -1.70 12.19
C LYS A 726 -20.73 -1.56 11.93
N PHE A 727 -20.16 -2.46 11.12
CA PHE A 727 -18.76 -2.47 10.73
C PHE A 727 -18.34 -1.15 10.08
N PHE A 728 -19.19 -0.58 9.22
CA PHE A 728 -18.98 0.72 8.57
C PHE A 728 -18.90 1.88 9.58
N ASN A 729 -19.82 1.90 10.56
CA ASN A 729 -19.91 2.99 11.53
C ASN A 729 -18.87 2.91 12.67
N LEU A 730 -18.12 1.82 12.77
CA LEU A 730 -17.11 1.67 13.81
C LEU A 730 -15.81 2.40 13.49
N THR A 731 -15.21 3.00 14.51
CA THR A 731 -13.87 3.58 14.49
C THR A 731 -12.84 2.72 15.22
N SER A 732 -13.27 1.83 16.13
CA SER A 732 -12.40 0.94 16.90
C SER A 732 -11.90 -0.26 16.07
N LEU A 733 -10.58 -0.44 16.01
CA LEU A 733 -9.92 -1.53 15.28
C LEU A 733 -10.19 -2.92 15.87
N SER A 734 -10.22 -3.03 17.20
CA SER A 734 -10.46 -4.32 17.89
C SER A 734 -11.90 -4.81 17.68
N GLU A 735 -12.86 -3.88 17.65
CA GLU A 735 -14.27 -4.21 17.39
C GLU A 735 -14.52 -4.50 15.90
N LYS A 736 -13.85 -3.80 14.97
CA LYS A 736 -13.86 -4.15 13.55
C LYS A 736 -13.36 -5.56 13.31
N ARG A 737 -12.26 -5.96 13.97
CA ARG A 737 -11.72 -7.32 13.87
C ARG A 737 -12.70 -8.37 14.35
N ARG A 738 -13.35 -8.14 15.51
CA ARG A 738 -14.38 -9.02 16.03
C ARG A 738 -15.58 -9.12 15.09
N LEU A 739 -16.10 -7.99 14.63
CA LEU A 739 -17.21 -7.95 13.68
C LEU A 739 -16.85 -8.64 12.37
N ARG A 740 -15.59 -8.59 11.91
CA ARG A 740 -15.20 -9.32 10.72
C ARG A 740 -15.29 -10.81 10.90
N HIS A 741 -14.77 -11.33 12.02
CA HIS A 741 -14.89 -12.75 12.29
C HIS A 741 -16.36 -13.19 12.32
N GLU A 742 -17.23 -12.34 12.88
CA GLU A 742 -18.68 -12.54 12.85
C GLU A 742 -19.26 -12.47 11.42
N ILE A 743 -18.84 -11.50 10.60
CA ILE A 743 -19.22 -11.36 9.18
C ILE A 743 -18.79 -12.60 8.39
N ASP A 744 -17.54 -13.02 8.50
CA ASP A 744 -16.99 -14.19 7.81
C ASP A 744 -17.74 -15.46 8.24
N GLN A 745 -18.05 -15.61 9.53
CA GLN A 745 -18.86 -16.72 10.03
C GLN A 745 -20.27 -16.71 9.42
N ILE A 746 -20.95 -15.55 9.44
CA ILE A 746 -22.29 -15.42 8.87
C ILE A 746 -22.27 -15.63 7.35
N GLU A 747 -21.21 -15.25 6.64
CA GLU A 747 -21.04 -15.56 5.21
C GLU A 747 -21.00 -17.07 4.95
N TRP A 748 -20.22 -17.83 5.71
CA TRP A 748 -20.21 -19.29 5.61
C TRP A 748 -21.60 -19.88 5.90
N GLU A 749 -22.26 -19.41 6.96
CA GLU A 749 -23.59 -19.86 7.33
C GLU A 749 -24.64 -19.51 6.27
N LEU A 750 -24.54 -18.34 5.63
CA LEU A 750 -25.38 -17.92 4.52
C LEU A 750 -25.23 -18.88 3.33
N VAL A 751 -23.99 -19.21 2.94
CA VAL A 751 -23.74 -20.13 1.83
C VAL A 751 -24.22 -21.54 2.16
N GLU A 752 -23.95 -22.05 3.36
CA GLU A 752 -24.45 -23.34 3.82
C GLU A 752 -25.98 -23.41 3.77
N ALA A 753 -26.66 -22.38 4.28
CA ALA A 753 -28.12 -22.28 4.23
C ALA A 753 -28.63 -22.27 2.78
N THR A 754 -28.00 -21.48 1.91
CA THR A 754 -28.37 -21.39 0.48
C THR A 754 -28.23 -22.73 -0.23
N LEU A 755 -27.15 -23.47 0.02
CA LEU A 755 -26.91 -24.78 -0.60
C LEU A 755 -27.87 -25.86 -0.07
N LYS A 756 -28.19 -25.83 1.23
CA LYS A 756 -29.16 -26.75 1.86
C LYS A 756 -30.55 -26.55 1.26
N GLU A 757 -30.99 -25.30 1.13
CA GLU A 757 -32.29 -24.95 0.55
C GLU A 757 -32.40 -25.37 -0.93
N GLN A 758 -31.29 -25.37 -1.67
CA GLN A 758 -31.23 -25.82 -3.05
C GLN A 758 -30.99 -27.34 -3.21
N ASN A 759 -30.98 -28.10 -2.12
CA ASN A 759 -30.78 -29.56 -2.09
C ASN A 759 -29.46 -30.04 -2.75
N ARG A 760 -28.36 -29.27 -2.61
CA ARG A 760 -27.04 -29.55 -3.22
C ARG A 760 -26.08 -30.22 -2.23
N GLN A 761 -26.39 -31.43 -1.78
CA GLN A 761 -25.61 -32.13 -0.75
C GLN A 761 -24.17 -32.42 -1.16
N ASP A 762 -23.94 -32.79 -2.43
CA ASP A 762 -22.63 -33.01 -3.02
C ASP A 762 -21.71 -31.77 -2.94
N THR A 763 -22.31 -30.58 -2.98
CA THR A 763 -21.65 -29.29 -3.00
C THR A 763 -21.36 -28.80 -1.58
N LEU A 764 -22.23 -29.17 -0.62
CA LEU A 764 -22.02 -28.98 0.83
C LEU A 764 -20.85 -29.80 1.36
N ASP A 765 -20.70 -31.05 0.91
CA ASP A 765 -19.60 -31.91 1.35
C ASP A 765 -18.25 -31.33 0.91
N LYS A 766 -18.14 -30.87 -0.34
CA LYS A 766 -16.96 -30.12 -0.85
C LYS A 766 -16.73 -28.80 -0.10
N LEU A 767 -17.79 -28.15 0.37
CA LEU A 767 -17.69 -26.89 1.11
C LEU A 767 -16.96 -27.09 2.45
N GLN A 768 -17.12 -28.26 3.08
CA GLN A 768 -16.44 -28.56 4.34
C GLN A 768 -14.92 -28.67 4.17
N GLU A 769 -14.44 -29.17 3.02
CA GLU A 769 -13.00 -29.19 2.69
C GLU A 769 -12.44 -27.75 2.68
N TYR A 770 -13.14 -26.80 2.07
CA TYR A 770 -12.74 -25.39 2.07
C TYR A 770 -12.79 -24.72 3.45
N LYS A 771 -13.78 -25.11 4.27
CA LYS A 771 -13.90 -24.62 5.64
C LYS A 771 -12.71 -25.06 6.50
N SER A 772 -12.20 -26.28 6.25
CA SER A 772 -10.99 -26.80 6.91
C SER A 772 -9.70 -26.13 6.46
N SER A 773 -9.60 -25.71 5.19
CA SER A 773 -8.43 -24.99 4.66
C SER A 773 -8.46 -23.47 4.93
N GLY A 774 -9.62 -22.93 5.33
CA GLY A 774 -9.83 -21.50 5.57
C GLY A 774 -9.93 -20.67 4.28
N GLU A 775 -10.02 -21.31 3.11
CA GLU A 775 -10.06 -20.65 1.81
C GLU A 775 -11.50 -20.51 1.32
N LYS A 776 -11.94 -19.29 1.01
CA LYS A 776 -13.26 -19.06 0.42
C LYS A 776 -13.20 -19.32 -1.09
N PRO A 777 -14.02 -20.23 -1.63
CA PRO A 777 -14.06 -20.47 -3.08
C PRO A 777 -14.91 -19.43 -3.83
N TRP A 778 -15.27 -18.31 -3.20
CA TRP A 778 -15.99 -17.20 -3.81
C TRP A 778 -15.48 -15.87 -3.26
N PHE A 779 -15.75 -14.82 -4.01
CA PHE A 779 -15.51 -13.44 -3.62
C PHE A 779 -16.70 -12.56 -4.04
N ILE A 780 -17.53 -12.16 -3.07
CA ILE A 780 -18.71 -11.33 -3.33
C ILE A 780 -18.34 -9.86 -3.15
N TRP A 781 -18.32 -9.10 -4.24
CA TRP A 781 -17.82 -7.71 -4.27
C TRP A 781 -18.66 -6.76 -3.43
N GLN A 782 -19.99 -6.84 -3.55
CA GLN A 782 -20.95 -5.99 -2.86
C GLN A 782 -20.93 -6.17 -1.34
N LEU A 783 -20.49 -7.34 -0.85
CA LEU A 783 -20.34 -7.61 0.57
C LEU A 783 -18.96 -7.18 1.07
N ASN A 784 -17.91 -7.61 0.37
CA ASN A 784 -16.54 -7.32 0.77
C ASN A 784 -16.21 -5.82 0.70
N PHE A 785 -16.81 -5.08 -0.25
CA PHE A 785 -16.62 -3.64 -0.43
C PHE A 785 -17.95 -2.88 -0.36
N SER A 786 -18.83 -3.27 0.56
CA SER A 786 -20.18 -2.71 0.68
C SER A 786 -20.21 -1.18 0.80
N GLU A 787 -19.20 -0.57 1.41
CA GLU A 787 -19.11 0.89 1.52
C GLU A 787 -19.00 1.58 0.16
N VAL A 788 -18.30 0.98 -0.81
CA VAL A 788 -18.10 1.58 -2.14
C VAL A 788 -19.39 1.49 -2.93
N PHE A 789 -19.98 0.29 -2.99
CA PHE A 789 -21.22 0.05 -3.74
C PHE A 789 -22.40 0.82 -3.14
N LYS A 790 -22.52 0.92 -1.80
CA LYS A 790 -23.61 1.70 -1.18
C LYS A 790 -23.45 3.21 -1.34
N LEU A 791 -22.22 3.74 -1.30
CA LEU A 791 -21.99 5.19 -1.39
C LEU A 791 -21.95 5.69 -2.84
N LYS A 792 -21.45 4.88 -3.78
CA LYS A 792 -21.12 5.30 -5.15
C LYS A 792 -21.66 4.40 -6.26
N GLY A 793 -22.25 3.26 -5.95
CA GLY A 793 -22.69 2.27 -6.95
C GLY A 793 -21.55 1.45 -7.59
N GLY A 794 -20.30 1.75 -7.28
CA GLY A 794 -19.11 1.09 -7.84
C GLY A 794 -17.84 1.92 -7.63
N PHE A 795 -16.71 1.43 -8.13
CA PHE A 795 -15.42 2.12 -8.04
C PHE A 795 -15.31 3.27 -9.05
N ASP A 796 -14.59 4.33 -8.68
CA ASP A 796 -14.28 5.45 -9.59
C ASP A 796 -13.25 5.04 -10.65
N ILE A 797 -12.27 4.22 -10.25
CA ILE A 797 -11.23 3.66 -11.13
C ILE A 797 -11.07 2.17 -10.83
N VAL A 798 -11.03 1.36 -11.88
CA VAL A 798 -10.57 -0.03 -11.81
C VAL A 798 -9.33 -0.14 -12.67
N ILE A 799 -8.23 -0.57 -12.07
CA ILE A 799 -6.90 -0.52 -12.67
C ILE A 799 -6.06 -1.70 -12.23
N GLY A 800 -5.21 -2.23 -13.10
CA GLY A 800 -4.32 -3.34 -12.73
C GLY A 800 -3.60 -3.92 -13.94
N ASN A 801 -2.85 -4.98 -13.71
CA ASN A 801 -2.25 -5.79 -14.78
C ASN A 801 -2.81 -7.21 -14.69
N PRO A 802 -3.93 -7.51 -15.37
CA PRO A 802 -4.57 -8.82 -15.27
C PRO A 802 -3.69 -9.94 -15.87
N PRO A 803 -3.91 -11.20 -15.48
CA PRO A 803 -3.11 -12.32 -15.99
C PRO A 803 -3.38 -12.63 -17.48
N TYR A 804 -2.32 -12.66 -18.29
CA TYR A 804 -2.37 -12.98 -19.72
C TYR A 804 -2.14 -14.48 -19.95
N VAL A 805 -3.11 -15.28 -19.53
CA VAL A 805 -3.07 -16.74 -19.69
C VAL A 805 -4.28 -17.22 -20.48
N GLN A 806 -4.02 -18.09 -21.45
CA GLN A 806 -5.09 -18.79 -22.18
C GLN A 806 -5.86 -19.73 -21.24
N ILE A 807 -7.18 -19.57 -21.22
CA ILE A 807 -8.12 -20.37 -20.41
C ILE A 807 -7.97 -21.87 -20.73
N GLN A 808 -7.57 -22.21 -21.96
CA GLN A 808 -7.35 -23.60 -22.39
C GLN A 808 -6.27 -24.34 -21.58
N LYS A 809 -5.31 -23.64 -20.96
CA LYS A 809 -4.32 -24.27 -20.06
C LYS A 809 -4.96 -24.90 -18.82
N PHE A 810 -6.17 -24.47 -18.47
CA PHE A 810 -6.97 -25.00 -17.37
C PHE A 810 -8.01 -26.02 -17.85
N SER A 811 -7.85 -26.55 -19.07
CA SER A 811 -8.80 -27.51 -19.62
C SER A 811 -8.92 -28.76 -18.74
N GLY A 812 -10.16 -29.10 -18.38
CA GLY A 812 -10.46 -30.22 -17.49
C GLY A 812 -10.27 -29.93 -16.00
N GLN A 813 -9.69 -28.78 -15.65
CA GLN A 813 -9.56 -28.34 -14.25
C GLN A 813 -10.86 -27.71 -13.76
N ARG A 814 -11.06 -27.74 -12.44
CA ARG A 814 -12.23 -27.18 -11.77
C ARG A 814 -12.42 -25.69 -12.06
N ILE A 815 -11.33 -24.92 -12.02
CA ILE A 815 -11.37 -23.46 -12.15
C ILE A 815 -11.98 -22.98 -13.48
N GLN A 816 -11.72 -23.70 -14.58
CA GLN A 816 -12.33 -23.37 -15.88
C GLN A 816 -13.85 -23.56 -15.86
N LYS A 817 -14.34 -24.61 -15.18
CA LYS A 817 -15.78 -24.86 -15.02
C LYS A 817 -16.42 -23.78 -14.16
N GLU A 818 -15.73 -23.33 -13.11
CA GLU A 818 -16.22 -22.26 -12.25
C GLU A 818 -16.34 -20.94 -13.01
N TRP A 819 -15.38 -20.59 -13.88
CA TRP A 819 -15.47 -19.40 -14.76
C TRP A 819 -16.63 -19.51 -15.76
N GLU A 820 -16.85 -20.67 -16.37
CA GLU A 820 -17.98 -20.92 -17.29
C GLU A 820 -19.33 -20.66 -16.60
N GLN A 821 -19.44 -21.04 -15.32
CA GLN A 821 -20.64 -20.87 -14.51
C GLN A 821 -20.88 -19.43 -14.03
N GLN A 822 -19.92 -18.51 -14.21
CA GLN A 822 -20.10 -17.10 -13.82
C GLN A 822 -21.00 -16.33 -14.79
N ASN A 823 -21.25 -16.85 -15.99
CA ASN A 823 -21.97 -16.18 -17.08
C ASN A 823 -21.30 -14.85 -17.49
N TYR A 824 -20.00 -14.88 -17.78
CA TYR A 824 -19.31 -13.79 -18.46
C TYR A 824 -19.61 -13.86 -19.97
N GLU A 825 -19.97 -12.73 -20.58
CA GLU A 825 -20.20 -12.64 -22.04
C GLU A 825 -18.91 -12.87 -22.82
N THR A 826 -17.78 -12.48 -22.24
CA THR A 826 -16.43 -12.64 -22.80
C THR A 826 -15.85 -14.05 -22.63
N PHE A 827 -16.53 -14.95 -21.90
CA PHE A 827 -15.99 -16.28 -21.67
C PHE A 827 -15.99 -17.12 -22.94
N THR A 828 -14.80 -17.56 -23.35
CA THR A 828 -14.62 -18.58 -24.37
C THR A 828 -13.54 -19.56 -23.90
N ARG A 829 -13.74 -20.86 -24.13
CA ARG A 829 -12.76 -21.89 -23.68
C ARG A 829 -11.36 -21.70 -24.29
N THR A 830 -11.28 -21.05 -25.44
CA THR A 830 -10.05 -20.71 -26.16
C THR A 830 -9.59 -19.27 -25.93
N GLY A 831 -10.30 -18.49 -25.11
CA GLY A 831 -9.96 -17.10 -24.81
C GLY A 831 -8.88 -16.97 -23.74
N ASP A 832 -8.56 -15.73 -23.41
CA ASP A 832 -7.61 -15.37 -22.37
C ASP A 832 -8.31 -14.88 -21.11
N ILE A 833 -7.72 -15.16 -19.95
CA ILE A 833 -8.28 -14.80 -18.63
C ILE A 833 -8.46 -13.28 -18.50
N TYR A 834 -7.56 -12.47 -19.07
CA TYR A 834 -7.66 -11.00 -18.97
C TYR A 834 -8.98 -10.45 -19.54
N CYS A 835 -9.62 -11.15 -20.50
CA CYS A 835 -10.93 -10.76 -21.02
C CYS A 835 -12.02 -10.80 -19.93
N LEU A 836 -11.96 -11.83 -19.07
CA LEU A 836 -12.86 -11.96 -17.92
C LEU A 836 -12.63 -10.84 -16.92
N PHE A 837 -11.37 -10.47 -16.69
CA PHE A 837 -11.02 -9.32 -15.85
C PHE A 837 -11.56 -8.01 -16.42
N TYR A 838 -11.48 -7.81 -17.75
CA TYR A 838 -11.99 -6.61 -18.41
C TYR A 838 -13.50 -6.45 -18.20
N GLU A 839 -14.27 -7.51 -18.46
CA GLU A 839 -15.72 -7.52 -18.20
C GLU A 839 -16.01 -7.36 -16.71
N LYS A 840 -15.22 -8.02 -15.85
CA LYS A 840 -15.36 -7.90 -14.41
C LYS A 840 -15.15 -6.47 -13.91
N GLY A 841 -14.08 -5.83 -14.37
CA GLY A 841 -13.74 -4.46 -14.04
C GLY A 841 -14.85 -3.50 -14.46
N TYR A 842 -15.41 -3.70 -15.66
CA TYR A 842 -16.58 -2.95 -16.12
C TYR A 842 -17.80 -3.13 -15.19
N ARG A 843 -18.11 -4.37 -14.75
CA ARG A 843 -19.25 -4.66 -13.87
C ARG A 843 -19.15 -4.04 -12.47
N ILE A 844 -17.95 -3.73 -11.97
CA ILE A 844 -17.74 -3.17 -10.62
C ILE A 844 -17.45 -1.66 -10.64
N LEU A 845 -17.35 -1.05 -11.82
CA LEU A 845 -17.22 0.39 -11.98
C LEU A 845 -18.57 1.09 -11.75
N ARG A 846 -18.51 2.30 -11.22
CA ARG A 846 -19.68 3.19 -11.26
C ARG A 846 -19.86 3.78 -12.66
N ASP A 847 -21.02 4.37 -12.91
CA ASP A 847 -21.27 5.16 -14.11
C ASP A 847 -20.27 6.32 -14.22
N GLY A 848 -19.67 6.46 -15.41
CA GLY A 848 -18.60 7.44 -15.69
C GLY A 848 -17.25 7.11 -15.04
N GLY A 849 -17.08 5.92 -14.45
CA GLY A 849 -15.81 5.44 -13.92
C GLY A 849 -14.79 5.09 -15.02
N VAL A 850 -13.53 4.92 -14.62
CA VAL A 850 -12.40 4.67 -15.53
C VAL A 850 -11.89 3.24 -15.38
N LEU A 851 -11.84 2.49 -16.49
CA LEU A 851 -11.22 1.16 -16.57
C LEU A 851 -9.85 1.28 -17.24
N ALA A 852 -8.79 0.72 -16.64
CA ALA A 852 -7.45 0.76 -17.20
C ALA A 852 -6.67 -0.55 -16.93
N PHE A 853 -6.39 -1.33 -17.98
CA PHE A 853 -5.56 -2.54 -17.93
C PHE A 853 -4.45 -2.51 -18.98
#